data_AF-A0A950GAB8-F1
#
_entry.id   AF-A0A950GAB8-F1
#
_cell.length_a   1.000
_cell.length_b   1.000
_cell.length_c   1.000
_cell.angle_alpha   90.00
_cell.angle_beta   90.00
_cell.angle_gamma   90.00
#
_symmetry.space_group_name_H-M   'P 1'
#
loop_
_entity.id
_entity.type
_entity.pdbx_description
1 polymer ?
#
loop_
_entity_poly.entity_id
_entity_poly.type
_entity_poly.pdbx_seq_one_letter_code
_entity_poly.pdbx_strand_id
1 'polypeptide(L)'
;MSVIDLAQGIVRGAHMISLVSAFGTLIALAVVMPAAFAKADQTGEPTRASLVRLARYSTVLALLTGLAWLVIQTRIIAGADSIGDTLHALPIVAVHTQFGRLLIARCVVLTAMLPLLGARRTGLGIAICLAGTALGIQPAIGHAGAVGGSAGAALMGSELMHLLAAGAWLGGLLPLLIVLSSLPEQAAITAFRGFSGVGIPAVLIIAGTALVQINALVGGLPGLLGTAYGHVALLKLVLFLVLLSLALMNRFALTARLAGPSPLTARRHMRLSVSLEMLIGALVVTAAAFLASTSPGVHEQAVWPLSWRPSLSAFAEPILRSEVTIALIGLAAAVTVLAVGLFWRRFRWPLLAAAVILLALAVPHLGLLIVPAYPSSFFTSPTEFAASAIAHGAKLYAMNCVGCHGTSGHGDGPLAQTLAVPPADLTAEHLWSHTDGELFWYISHGIDGPHGALTMPGFAGKLSSEARWHLIDFVRALNAGESMRTSHTWSHPVPVPQFDAECAGGSNTDTEALRGRTLLITLEMDEEPPLPALPAGIALATVVIARNSALKPDSIACVARDPDLWTDFAILLGVPEEALGGTRILVDRNEWLRGVWRPDDPTKPGPLVQTIQDIDTHPLAVSAVGGHAHHR
;
A
#
# COMPACT_ATOMS: atom_id res chain seq x y z
N MET A 1 -0.68 -19.99 -8.43
CA MET A 1 0.71 -19.71 -8.85
C MET A 1 1.10 -20.73 -9.90
N SER A 2 1.49 -20.27 -11.09
CA SER A 2 1.92 -21.15 -12.18
C SER A 2 3.35 -21.68 -11.95
N VAL A 3 3.76 -22.69 -12.74
CA VAL A 3 5.14 -23.22 -12.69
C VAL A 3 6.17 -22.16 -13.07
N ILE A 4 5.82 -21.26 -14.00
CA ILE A 4 6.72 -20.20 -14.45
C ILE A 4 6.92 -19.12 -13.38
N ASP A 5 5.87 -18.76 -12.63
CA ASP A 5 5.96 -17.81 -11.50
C ASP A 5 6.88 -18.36 -10.39
N LEU A 6 6.76 -19.65 -10.09
CA LEU A 6 7.61 -20.34 -9.13
C LEU A 6 9.08 -20.34 -9.60
N ALA A 7 9.33 -20.67 -10.87
CA ALA A 7 10.67 -20.66 -11.44
C ALA A 7 11.30 -19.26 -11.42
N GLN A 8 10.53 -18.23 -11.77
CA GLN A 8 10.96 -16.84 -11.74
C GLN A 8 11.34 -16.42 -10.31
N GLY A 9 10.49 -16.69 -9.32
CA GLY A 9 10.76 -16.36 -7.92
C GLY A 9 12.02 -17.05 -7.38
N ILE A 10 12.23 -18.33 -7.71
CA ILE A 10 13.43 -19.09 -7.30
C ILE A 10 14.69 -18.53 -7.96
N VAL A 11 14.69 -18.33 -9.27
CA VAL A 11 15.87 -17.83 -10.00
C VAL A 11 16.22 -16.41 -9.55
N ARG A 12 15.21 -15.55 -9.35
CA ARG A 12 15.40 -14.20 -8.81
C ARG A 12 15.92 -14.23 -7.37
N GLY A 13 15.42 -15.14 -6.54
CA GLY A 13 15.92 -15.38 -5.18
C GLY A 13 17.39 -15.78 -5.18
N ALA A 14 17.78 -16.76 -6.01
CA ALA A 14 19.16 -17.19 -6.19
C ALA A 14 20.06 -16.04 -6.68
N HIS A 15 19.58 -15.24 -7.64
CA HIS A 15 20.27 -14.05 -8.11
C HIS A 15 20.51 -13.05 -6.97
N MET A 16 19.48 -12.72 -6.19
CA MET A 16 19.62 -11.78 -5.07
C MET A 16 20.55 -12.31 -3.97
N ILE A 17 20.46 -13.60 -3.62
CA ILE A 17 21.36 -14.23 -2.63
C ILE A 17 22.82 -14.12 -3.10
N SER A 18 23.08 -14.36 -4.39
CA SER A 18 24.44 -14.29 -4.93
C SER A 18 25.01 -12.86 -4.94
N LEU A 19 24.20 -11.84 -5.26
CA LEU A 19 24.58 -10.44 -5.15
C LEU A 19 24.86 -10.01 -3.70
N VAL A 20 23.95 -10.37 -2.78
CA VAL A 20 24.10 -10.12 -1.33
C VAL A 20 25.38 -10.76 -0.81
N SER A 21 25.65 -12.02 -1.18
CA SER A 21 26.86 -12.74 -0.80
C SER A 21 28.13 -12.07 -1.33
N ALA A 22 28.15 -11.65 -2.61
CA ALA A 22 29.31 -10.97 -3.20
C ALA A 22 29.60 -9.65 -2.47
N PHE A 23 28.59 -8.80 -2.29
CA PHE A 23 28.72 -7.52 -1.61
C PHE A 23 29.16 -7.67 -0.15
N GLY A 24 28.46 -8.51 0.62
CA GLY A 24 28.78 -8.74 2.03
C GLY A 24 30.16 -9.36 2.25
N THR A 25 30.63 -10.22 1.34
CA THR A 25 32.00 -10.76 1.39
C THR A 25 33.05 -9.66 1.21
N LEU A 26 32.83 -8.72 0.30
CA LEU A 26 33.74 -7.59 0.09
C LEU A 26 33.73 -6.61 1.27
N ILE A 27 32.56 -6.32 1.83
CA ILE A 27 32.43 -5.52 3.06
C ILE A 27 33.16 -6.20 4.23
N ALA A 28 32.97 -7.51 4.41
CA ALA A 28 33.67 -8.26 5.45
C ALA A 28 35.19 -8.17 5.28
N LEU A 29 35.71 -8.36 4.05
CA LEU A 29 37.13 -8.23 3.73
C LEU A 29 37.70 -6.85 4.03
N ALA A 30 36.93 -5.78 3.81
CA ALA A 30 37.37 -4.41 4.03
C ALA A 30 37.27 -3.95 5.49
N VAL A 31 36.19 -4.31 6.18
CA VAL A 31 35.83 -3.71 7.48
C VAL A 31 36.14 -4.65 8.65
N VAL A 32 35.85 -5.95 8.51
CA VAL A 32 35.90 -6.91 9.63
C VAL A 32 37.23 -7.67 9.66
N MET A 33 37.66 -8.14 8.50
CA MET A 33 38.82 -9.04 8.39
C MET A 33 40.18 -8.43 8.73
N PRO A 34 40.46 -7.12 8.54
CA PRO A 34 41.78 -6.57 8.86
C PRO A 34 42.20 -6.81 10.32
N ALA A 35 41.30 -6.56 11.27
CA ALA A 35 41.58 -6.77 12.70
C ALA A 35 41.69 -8.26 13.07
N ALA A 36 40.94 -9.13 12.39
CA ALA A 36 41.00 -10.57 12.59
C ALA A 36 42.30 -11.17 12.03
N PHE A 37 42.71 -10.75 10.83
CA PHE A 37 43.94 -11.18 10.18
C PHE A 37 45.20 -10.67 10.90
N ALA A 38 45.14 -9.49 11.54
CA ALA A 38 46.24 -9.02 12.39
C ALA A 38 46.50 -9.93 13.61
N LYS A 39 45.52 -10.75 14.00
CA LYS A 39 45.63 -11.76 15.07
C LYS A 39 45.70 -13.19 14.54
N ALA A 40 45.74 -13.35 13.21
CA ALA A 40 45.92 -14.65 12.58
C ALA A 40 47.39 -14.82 12.26
N ASP A 41 47.97 -15.94 12.67
CA ASP A 41 49.35 -16.30 12.29
C ASP A 41 49.38 -16.74 10.81
N GLN A 42 49.90 -17.93 10.52
CA GLN A 42 50.04 -18.45 9.14
C GLN A 42 48.70 -18.71 8.41
N THR A 43 47.56 -18.63 9.12
CA THR A 43 46.21 -18.95 8.60
C THR A 43 45.49 -17.77 7.93
N GLY A 44 46.03 -16.55 8.04
CA GLY A 44 45.41 -15.33 7.50
C GLY A 44 45.29 -15.32 5.98
N GLU A 45 46.40 -15.53 5.25
CA GLU A 45 46.41 -15.46 3.79
C GLU A 45 45.60 -16.59 3.11
N PRO A 46 45.67 -17.86 3.56
CA PRO A 46 44.80 -18.93 3.03
C PRO A 46 43.31 -18.66 3.23
N THR A 47 42.95 -18.06 4.37
CA THR A 47 41.57 -17.66 4.66
C THR A 47 41.14 -16.52 3.74
N ARG A 48 41.98 -15.49 3.56
CA ARG A 48 41.73 -14.41 2.60
C ARG A 48 41.51 -14.94 1.19
N ALA A 49 42.35 -15.86 0.73
CA ALA A 49 42.20 -16.49 -0.59
C ALA A 49 40.86 -17.23 -0.73
N SER A 50 40.39 -17.87 0.35
CA SER A 50 39.07 -18.53 0.38
C SER A 50 37.92 -17.53 0.29
N LEU A 51 38.01 -16.39 0.96
CA LEU A 51 37.02 -15.31 0.85
C LEU A 51 37.00 -14.67 -0.54
N VAL A 52 38.16 -14.49 -1.18
CA VAL A 52 38.24 -14.00 -2.56
C VAL A 52 37.61 -15.01 -3.54
N ARG A 53 37.85 -16.32 -3.35
CA ARG A 53 37.17 -17.36 -4.15
C ARG A 53 35.66 -17.32 -3.95
N LEU A 54 35.19 -17.16 -2.71
CA LEU A 54 33.77 -17.00 -2.43
C LEU A 54 33.18 -15.81 -3.20
N ALA A 55 33.80 -14.62 -3.10
CA ALA A 55 33.33 -13.45 -3.84
C ALA A 55 33.28 -13.68 -5.36
N ARG A 56 34.27 -14.39 -5.92
CA ARG A 56 34.26 -14.78 -7.34
C ARG A 56 33.11 -15.72 -7.67
N TYR A 57 32.91 -16.78 -6.90
CA TYR A 57 31.81 -17.72 -7.12
C TYR A 57 30.45 -17.05 -7.00
N SER A 58 30.25 -16.20 -5.99
CA SER A 58 29.01 -15.42 -5.84
C SER A 58 28.79 -14.47 -7.01
N THR A 59 29.84 -13.84 -7.53
CA THR A 59 29.75 -12.95 -8.73
C THR A 59 29.40 -13.72 -10.00
N VAL A 60 30.05 -14.88 -10.23
CA VAL A 60 29.76 -15.73 -11.39
C VAL A 60 28.35 -16.31 -11.29
N LEU A 61 27.93 -16.74 -10.11
CA LEU A 61 26.56 -17.22 -9.90
C LEU A 61 25.54 -16.10 -10.14
N ALA A 62 25.84 -14.85 -9.73
CA ALA A 62 25.00 -13.69 -10.02
C ALA A 62 24.86 -13.43 -11.52
N LEU A 63 25.94 -13.56 -12.29
CA LEU A 63 25.89 -13.46 -13.76
C LEU A 63 25.00 -14.56 -14.37
N LEU A 64 25.22 -15.83 -14.00
CA LEU A 64 24.48 -16.96 -14.56
C LEU A 64 22.99 -16.89 -14.23
N THR A 65 22.66 -16.61 -12.97
CA THR A 65 21.26 -16.47 -12.52
C THR A 65 20.59 -15.22 -13.10
N GLY A 66 21.35 -14.14 -13.35
CA GLY A 66 20.84 -12.94 -14.03
C GLY A 66 20.48 -13.23 -15.48
N LEU A 67 21.31 -13.96 -16.21
CA LEU A 67 21.01 -14.40 -17.59
C LEU A 67 19.81 -15.35 -17.62
N ALA A 68 19.73 -16.30 -16.69
CA ALA A 68 18.57 -17.18 -16.57
C ALA A 68 17.27 -16.39 -16.28
N TRP A 69 17.35 -15.37 -15.41
CA TRP A 69 16.23 -14.50 -15.12
C TRP A 69 15.78 -13.72 -16.36
N LEU A 70 16.71 -13.21 -17.18
CA LEU A 70 16.38 -12.53 -18.44
C LEU A 70 15.55 -13.43 -19.37
N VAL A 71 15.93 -14.70 -19.51
CA VAL A 71 15.21 -15.65 -20.37
C VAL A 71 13.79 -15.91 -19.84
N ILE A 72 13.64 -16.15 -18.53
CA ILE A 72 12.33 -16.36 -17.91
C ILE A 72 11.45 -15.12 -18.03
N GLN A 73 12.00 -13.93 -17.76
CA GLN A 73 11.26 -12.68 -17.85
C GLN A 73 10.84 -12.36 -19.28
N THR A 74 11.69 -12.69 -20.27
CA THR A 74 11.37 -12.54 -21.69
C THR A 74 10.16 -13.38 -22.07
N ARG A 75 10.09 -14.64 -21.60
CA ARG A 75 8.93 -15.50 -21.85
C ARG A 75 7.64 -14.90 -21.31
N ILE A 76 7.69 -14.32 -20.11
CA ILE A 76 6.54 -13.67 -19.47
C ILE A 76 6.11 -12.42 -20.24
N ILE A 77 7.07 -11.52 -20.56
CA ILE A 77 6.77 -10.26 -21.27
C ILE A 77 6.24 -10.52 -22.69
N ALA A 78 6.81 -11.50 -23.39
CA ALA A 78 6.43 -11.82 -24.77
C ALA A 78 5.17 -12.71 -24.87
N GLY A 79 4.65 -13.22 -23.74
CA GLY A 79 3.58 -14.22 -23.75
C GLY A 79 3.96 -15.49 -24.54
N ALA A 80 5.25 -15.87 -24.52
CA ALA A 80 5.78 -16.91 -25.39
C ALA A 80 5.43 -18.32 -24.90
N ASP A 81 4.82 -19.13 -25.77
CA ASP A 81 4.44 -20.51 -25.44
C ASP A 81 5.60 -21.49 -25.59
N SER A 82 6.56 -21.23 -26.48
CA SER A 82 7.72 -22.10 -26.71
C SER A 82 9.06 -21.45 -26.33
N ILE A 83 10.10 -22.29 -26.23
CA ILE A 83 11.49 -21.81 -26.06
C ILE A 83 11.95 -21.06 -27.32
N GLY A 84 11.52 -21.48 -28.51
CA GLY A 84 11.85 -20.80 -29.77
C GLY A 84 11.35 -19.37 -29.78
N ASP A 85 10.07 -19.16 -29.44
CA ASP A 85 9.47 -17.82 -29.38
C ASP A 85 10.14 -16.94 -28.33
N THR A 86 10.50 -17.54 -27.18
CA THR A 86 11.25 -16.86 -26.12
C THR A 86 12.61 -16.37 -26.65
N LEU A 87 13.34 -17.20 -27.39
CA LEU A 87 14.65 -16.83 -27.96
C LEU A 87 14.52 -15.76 -29.06
N HIS A 88 13.45 -15.79 -29.86
CA HIS A 88 13.17 -14.75 -30.86
C HIS A 88 12.84 -13.40 -30.22
N ALA A 89 12.11 -13.39 -29.10
CA ALA A 89 11.77 -12.16 -28.37
C ALA A 89 12.93 -11.62 -27.51
N LEU A 90 13.92 -12.46 -27.17
CA LEU A 90 15.02 -12.13 -26.26
C LEU A 90 15.78 -10.86 -26.63
N PRO A 91 16.22 -10.63 -27.89
CA PRO A 91 16.94 -9.40 -28.24
C PRO A 91 16.07 -8.15 -28.07
N ILE A 92 14.78 -8.25 -28.38
CA ILE A 92 13.83 -7.15 -28.27
C ILE A 92 13.65 -6.78 -26.80
N VAL A 93 13.36 -7.77 -25.95
CA VAL A 93 13.20 -7.55 -24.51
C VAL A 93 14.50 -7.02 -23.90
N ALA A 94 15.65 -7.60 -24.26
CA ALA A 94 16.94 -7.22 -23.71
C ALA A 94 17.34 -5.77 -24.01
N VAL A 95 17.05 -5.25 -25.21
CA VAL A 95 17.50 -3.93 -25.66
C VAL A 95 16.43 -2.85 -25.50
N HIS A 96 15.16 -3.17 -25.76
CA HIS A 96 14.08 -2.18 -25.84
C HIS A 96 13.26 -2.04 -24.55
N THR A 97 13.48 -2.88 -23.54
CA THR A 97 12.84 -2.72 -22.23
C THR A 97 13.78 -2.07 -21.22
N GLN A 98 13.22 -1.34 -20.24
CA GLN A 98 14.00 -0.85 -19.09
C GLN A 98 14.62 -2.01 -18.30
N PHE A 99 13.84 -3.08 -18.08
CA PHE A 99 14.30 -4.30 -17.43
C PHE A 99 15.57 -4.85 -18.08
N GLY A 100 15.54 -5.08 -19.40
CA GLY A 100 16.64 -5.66 -20.17
C GLY A 100 17.90 -4.80 -20.11
N ARG A 101 17.77 -3.49 -20.36
CA ARG A 101 18.89 -2.54 -20.33
C ARG A 101 19.58 -2.49 -18.97
N LEU A 102 18.80 -2.45 -17.88
CA LEU A 102 19.34 -2.41 -16.52
C LEU A 102 19.99 -3.74 -16.11
N LEU A 103 19.45 -4.86 -16.56
CA LEU A 103 20.04 -6.18 -16.29
C LEU A 103 21.34 -6.40 -17.08
N ILE A 104 21.43 -5.91 -18.32
CA ILE A 104 22.68 -5.87 -19.10
C ILE A 104 23.70 -4.99 -18.39
N ALA A 105 23.31 -3.78 -17.98
CA ALA A 105 24.19 -2.88 -17.23
C ALA A 105 24.73 -3.54 -15.96
N ARG A 106 23.89 -4.28 -15.22
CA ARG A 106 24.31 -5.08 -14.07
C ARG A 106 25.34 -6.15 -14.47
N CYS A 107 25.13 -6.86 -15.58
CA CYS A 107 26.09 -7.85 -16.07
C CYS A 107 27.45 -7.22 -16.38
N VAL A 108 27.47 -6.06 -17.06
CA VAL A 108 28.70 -5.31 -17.36
C VAL A 108 29.43 -4.92 -16.08
N VAL A 109 28.71 -4.39 -15.08
CA VAL A 109 29.28 -4.02 -13.77
C VAL A 109 29.88 -5.23 -13.05
N LEU A 110 29.18 -6.37 -13.03
CA LEU A 110 29.67 -7.61 -12.40
C LEU A 110 30.90 -8.18 -13.12
N THR A 111 30.92 -8.15 -14.45
CA THR A 111 32.09 -8.59 -15.24
C THR A 111 33.29 -7.67 -15.01
N ALA A 112 33.10 -6.35 -14.96
CA ALA A 112 34.15 -5.38 -14.66
C ALA A 112 34.71 -5.54 -13.24
N MET A 113 33.90 -6.05 -12.30
CA MET A 113 34.31 -6.30 -10.92
C MET A 113 35.24 -7.52 -10.77
N LEU A 114 35.09 -8.56 -11.60
CA LEU A 114 35.86 -9.82 -11.49
C LEU A 114 37.38 -9.67 -11.32
N PRO A 115 38.10 -8.88 -12.14
CA PRO A 115 39.55 -8.71 -11.98
C PRO A 115 39.95 -8.01 -10.67
N LEU A 116 39.03 -7.24 -10.06
CA LEU A 116 39.28 -6.46 -8.86
C LEU A 116 39.10 -7.27 -7.56
N LEU A 117 38.43 -8.44 -7.60
CA LEU A 117 38.09 -9.21 -6.40
C LEU A 117 39.29 -9.69 -5.58
N GLY A 118 40.47 -9.82 -6.20
CA GLY A 118 41.71 -10.17 -5.50
C GLY A 118 42.51 -8.97 -4.98
N ALA A 119 42.17 -7.76 -5.43
CA ALA A 119 42.92 -6.54 -5.16
C ALA A 119 42.89 -6.15 -3.68
N ARG A 120 43.78 -5.24 -3.30
CA ARG A 120 43.88 -4.67 -1.95
C ARG A 120 43.70 -3.16 -2.02
N ARG A 121 43.34 -2.53 -0.90
CA ARG A 121 43.16 -1.07 -0.76
C ARG A 121 42.19 -0.51 -1.80
N THR A 122 42.66 0.32 -2.74
CA THR A 122 41.85 1.04 -3.73
C THR A 122 41.06 0.09 -4.63
N GLY A 123 41.67 -1.01 -5.11
CA GLY A 123 40.96 -1.98 -5.95
C GLY A 123 39.81 -2.69 -5.23
N LEU A 124 39.96 -2.95 -3.92
CA LEU A 124 38.88 -3.49 -3.09
C LEU A 124 37.75 -2.48 -2.91
N GLY A 125 38.10 -1.19 -2.70
CA GLY A 125 37.11 -0.11 -2.64
C GLY A 125 36.29 0.00 -3.92
N ILE A 126 36.93 -0.05 -5.10
CA ILE A 126 36.24 -0.03 -6.40
C ILE A 126 35.32 -1.26 -6.53
N ALA A 127 35.79 -2.46 -6.16
CA ALA A 127 34.96 -3.66 -6.19
C ALA A 127 33.71 -3.54 -5.29
N ILE A 128 33.84 -2.94 -4.10
CA ILE A 128 32.70 -2.67 -3.20
C ILE A 128 31.70 -1.71 -3.86
N CYS A 129 32.18 -0.63 -4.47
CA CYS A 129 31.32 0.31 -5.20
C CYS A 129 30.57 -0.40 -6.33
N LEU A 130 31.26 -1.21 -7.15
CA LEU A 130 30.64 -1.96 -8.24
C LEU A 130 29.60 -2.98 -7.73
N ALA A 131 29.90 -3.72 -6.66
CA ALA A 131 28.94 -4.62 -6.03
C ALA A 131 27.72 -3.88 -5.46
N GLY A 132 27.95 -2.72 -4.85
CA GLY A 132 26.90 -1.83 -4.37
C GLY A 132 26.02 -1.29 -5.51
N THR A 133 26.62 -0.89 -6.63
CA THR A 133 25.90 -0.50 -7.85
C THR A 133 25.09 -1.65 -8.42
N ALA A 134 25.65 -2.87 -8.48
CA ALA A 134 24.93 -4.05 -8.97
C ALA A 134 23.67 -4.35 -8.14
N LEU A 135 23.76 -4.25 -6.80
CA LEU A 135 22.61 -4.32 -5.89
C LEU A 135 21.67 -3.14 -6.08
N GLY A 136 22.21 -1.92 -6.20
CA GLY A 136 21.45 -0.68 -6.30
C GLY A 136 20.69 -0.46 -7.61
N ILE A 137 20.94 -1.28 -8.62
CA ILE A 137 20.10 -1.36 -9.82
C ILE A 137 18.73 -2.01 -9.51
N GLN A 138 18.63 -2.84 -8.46
CA GLN A 138 17.43 -3.64 -8.18
C GLN A 138 16.14 -2.83 -7.98
N PRO A 139 16.13 -1.70 -7.23
CA PRO A 139 14.92 -0.89 -7.05
C PRO A 139 14.34 -0.39 -8.39
N ALA A 140 15.20 -0.02 -9.34
CA ALA A 140 14.79 0.46 -10.66
C ALA A 140 14.23 -0.64 -11.59
N ILE A 141 14.38 -1.92 -11.20
CA ILE A 141 13.79 -3.09 -11.88
C ILE A 141 12.54 -3.60 -11.13
N GLY A 142 12.27 -3.10 -9.92
CA GLY A 142 11.13 -3.49 -9.09
C GLY A 142 9.98 -2.48 -9.13
N HIS A 143 9.03 -2.63 -8.19
CA HIS A 143 7.86 -1.75 -8.04
C HIS A 143 8.25 -0.28 -7.86
N ALA A 144 9.31 0.00 -7.12
CA ALA A 144 9.85 1.36 -6.96
C ALA A 144 10.21 2.03 -8.30
N GLY A 145 10.64 1.24 -9.29
CA GLY A 145 10.97 1.68 -10.64
C GLY A 145 9.78 2.21 -11.44
N ALA A 146 8.57 1.78 -11.10
CA ALA A 146 7.34 2.10 -11.81
C ALA A 146 6.60 3.30 -11.22
N VAL A 147 6.88 3.67 -9.96
CA VAL A 147 6.24 4.79 -9.27
C VAL A 147 6.92 6.10 -9.68
N GLY A 148 6.13 7.06 -10.18
CA GLY A 148 6.60 8.39 -10.56
C GLY A 148 6.74 9.38 -9.39
N GLY A 149 7.33 10.54 -9.65
CA GLY A 149 7.37 11.66 -8.71
C GLY A 149 8.26 11.46 -7.47
N SER A 150 8.02 12.29 -6.45
CA SER A 150 8.80 12.30 -5.20
C SER A 150 8.58 11.04 -4.35
N ALA A 151 7.37 10.47 -4.38
CA ALA A 151 7.04 9.22 -3.72
C ALA A 151 7.86 8.05 -4.29
N GLY A 152 7.97 7.96 -5.63
CA GLY A 152 8.82 6.98 -6.29
C GLY A 152 10.28 7.12 -5.92
N ALA A 153 10.82 8.35 -5.91
CA ALA A 153 12.20 8.60 -5.49
C ALA A 153 12.48 8.19 -4.03
N ALA A 154 11.54 8.48 -3.11
CA ALA A 154 11.65 8.08 -1.71
C ALA A 154 11.62 6.55 -1.55
N LEU A 155 10.75 5.86 -2.30
CA LEU A 155 10.67 4.41 -2.29
C LEU A 155 11.93 3.76 -2.87
N MET A 156 12.44 4.25 -4.02
CA MET A 156 13.70 3.80 -4.60
C MET A 156 14.87 3.97 -3.62
N GLY A 157 14.97 5.12 -2.96
CA GLY A 157 16.01 5.39 -1.96
C GLY A 157 15.91 4.47 -0.74
N SER A 158 14.69 4.22 -0.25
CA SER A 158 14.42 3.30 0.84
C SER A 158 14.83 1.87 0.48
N GLU A 159 14.45 1.37 -0.70
CA GLU A 159 14.81 0.03 -1.16
C GLU A 159 16.32 -0.12 -1.37
N LEU A 160 16.99 0.91 -1.92
CA LEU A 160 18.45 0.92 -2.08
C LEU A 160 19.15 0.77 -0.71
N MET A 161 18.77 1.59 0.27
CA MET A 161 19.33 1.52 1.63
C MET A 161 19.03 0.17 2.28
N HIS A 162 17.82 -0.36 2.11
CA HIS A 162 17.42 -1.66 2.62
C HIS A 162 18.30 -2.79 2.05
N LEU A 163 18.51 -2.80 0.73
CA LEU A 163 19.30 -3.83 0.04
C LEU A 163 20.78 -3.76 0.37
N LEU A 164 21.37 -2.56 0.48
CA LEU A 164 22.76 -2.41 0.88
C LEU A 164 22.97 -2.85 2.34
N ALA A 165 22.06 -2.48 3.25
CA ALA A 165 22.10 -2.92 4.64
C ALA A 165 21.93 -4.44 4.77
N ALA A 166 20.93 -5.02 4.10
CA ALA A 166 20.72 -6.47 4.06
C ALA A 166 21.93 -7.19 3.43
N GLY A 167 22.51 -6.60 2.38
CA GLY A 167 23.74 -7.05 1.72
C GLY A 167 24.93 -7.15 2.68
N ALA A 168 25.18 -6.07 3.44
CA ALA A 168 26.28 -6.00 4.39
C ALA A 168 26.09 -6.97 5.58
N TRP A 169 24.85 -7.11 6.07
CA TRP A 169 24.54 -8.00 7.19
C TRP A 169 24.45 -9.47 6.76
N LEU A 170 23.49 -9.85 5.93
CA LEU A 170 23.29 -11.25 5.55
C LEU A 170 24.46 -11.79 4.73
N GLY A 171 25.01 -10.98 3.82
CA GLY A 171 26.15 -11.37 2.99
C GLY A 171 27.45 -11.56 3.78
N GLY A 172 27.56 -10.98 4.98
CA GLY A 172 28.71 -11.13 5.86
C GLY A 172 28.73 -12.44 6.66
N LEU A 173 27.62 -13.18 6.72
CA LEU A 173 27.50 -14.41 7.52
C LEU A 173 28.34 -15.57 6.97
N LEU A 174 28.38 -15.75 5.64
CA LEU A 174 29.16 -16.81 5.01
C LEU A 174 30.69 -16.61 5.18
N PRO A 175 31.25 -15.40 5.02
CA PRO A 175 32.61 -15.09 5.45
C PRO A 175 32.90 -15.43 6.92
N LEU A 176 31.97 -15.12 7.83
CA LEU A 176 32.12 -15.45 9.25
C LEU A 176 32.14 -16.96 9.51
N LEU A 177 31.33 -17.73 8.77
CA LEU A 177 31.33 -19.20 8.85
C LEU A 177 32.68 -19.78 8.38
N ILE A 178 33.25 -19.24 7.31
CA ILE A 178 34.60 -19.63 6.83
C ILE A 178 35.64 -19.33 7.92
N VAL A 179 35.65 -18.10 8.45
CA VAL A 179 36.58 -17.68 9.51
C VAL A 179 36.48 -18.55 10.75
N LEU A 180 35.28 -18.94 11.16
CA LEU A 180 35.06 -19.80 12.32
C LEU A 180 35.68 -21.20 12.13
N SER A 181 35.81 -21.65 10.88
CA SER A 181 36.41 -22.92 10.53
C SER A 181 37.92 -22.85 10.26
N SER A 182 38.44 -21.70 9.80
CA SER A 182 39.80 -21.58 9.30
C SER A 182 40.76 -20.79 10.18
N LEU A 183 40.27 -19.87 11.02
CA LEU A 183 41.11 -19.03 11.86
C LEU A 183 41.23 -19.56 13.31
N PRO A 184 42.31 -19.19 14.02
CA PRO A 184 42.45 -19.39 15.46
C PRO A 184 41.32 -18.71 16.25
N GLU A 185 41.10 -19.17 17.49
CA GLU A 185 40.00 -18.73 18.35
C GLU A 185 39.97 -17.22 18.57
N GLN A 186 41.12 -16.61 18.91
CA GLN A 186 41.20 -15.17 19.18
C GLN A 186 40.91 -14.32 17.94
N ALA A 187 41.37 -14.76 16.76
CA ALA A 187 41.09 -14.11 15.49
C ALA A 187 39.60 -14.23 15.12
N ALA A 188 39.01 -15.41 15.31
CA ALA A 188 37.57 -15.63 15.08
C ALA A 188 36.71 -14.76 16.01
N ILE A 189 36.99 -14.71 17.31
CA ILE A 189 36.27 -13.84 18.26
C ILE A 189 36.38 -12.37 17.85
N THR A 190 37.55 -11.95 17.38
CA THR A 190 37.77 -10.57 16.92
C THR A 190 36.93 -10.26 15.69
N ALA A 191 36.81 -11.19 14.73
CA ALA A 191 35.93 -11.05 13.58
C ALA A 191 34.44 -10.91 13.99
N PHE A 192 33.94 -11.79 14.87
CA PHE A 192 32.54 -11.74 15.33
C PHE A 192 32.22 -10.46 16.11
N ARG A 193 33.14 -9.96 16.94
CA ARG A 193 32.98 -8.67 17.62
C ARG A 193 33.00 -7.51 16.63
N GLY A 194 33.92 -7.51 15.67
CA GLY A 194 34.02 -6.48 14.64
C GLY A 194 32.77 -6.42 13.75
N PHE A 195 32.19 -7.57 13.43
CA PHE A 195 30.96 -7.65 12.63
C PHE A 195 29.77 -6.95 13.29
N SER A 196 29.74 -6.81 14.62
CA SER A 196 28.68 -6.05 15.31
C SER A 196 28.61 -4.59 14.86
N GLY A 197 29.75 -3.99 14.48
CA GLY A 197 29.81 -2.63 13.95
C GLY A 197 29.17 -2.48 12.56
N VAL A 198 28.97 -3.58 11.84
CA VAL A 198 28.25 -3.62 10.55
C VAL A 198 26.81 -4.06 10.75
N GLY A 199 26.59 -5.13 11.53
CA GLY A 199 25.28 -5.75 11.71
C GLY A 199 24.26 -4.86 12.42
N ILE A 200 24.64 -4.15 13.49
CA ILE A 200 23.69 -3.31 14.25
C ILE A 200 23.17 -2.14 13.39
N PRO A 201 24.03 -1.31 12.76
CA PRO A 201 23.54 -0.27 11.86
C PRO A 201 22.70 -0.82 10.71
N ALA A 202 23.10 -1.95 10.13
CA ALA A 202 22.34 -2.59 9.05
C ALA A 202 20.91 -2.97 9.49
N VAL A 203 20.74 -3.61 10.66
CA VAL A 203 19.42 -3.97 11.18
C VAL A 203 18.55 -2.73 11.44
N LEU A 204 19.12 -1.65 11.98
CA LEU A 204 18.38 -0.39 12.20
C LEU A 204 17.93 0.24 10.88
N ILE A 205 18.79 0.25 9.86
CA ILE A 205 18.44 0.75 8.52
C ILE A 205 17.34 -0.13 7.89
N ILE A 206 17.46 -1.45 7.99
CA ILE A 206 16.45 -2.40 7.50
C ILE A 206 15.09 -2.14 8.16
N ALA A 207 15.05 -1.94 9.48
CA ALA A 207 13.83 -1.64 10.22
C ALA A 207 13.20 -0.29 9.79
N GLY A 208 14.00 0.77 9.71
CA GLY A 208 13.53 2.10 9.28
C GLY A 208 13.01 2.12 7.85
N THR A 209 13.73 1.49 6.93
CA THR A 209 13.33 1.40 5.51
C THR A 209 12.11 0.50 5.31
N ALA A 210 11.94 -0.55 6.12
CA ALA A 210 10.77 -1.42 6.07
C ALA A 210 9.46 -0.68 6.40
N LEU A 211 9.48 0.27 7.34
CA LEU A 211 8.31 1.10 7.66
C LEU A 211 7.83 1.92 6.45
N VAL A 212 8.77 2.52 5.71
CA VAL A 212 8.48 3.27 4.48
C VAL A 212 7.88 2.35 3.41
N GLN A 213 8.48 1.17 3.21
CA GLN A 213 8.01 0.20 2.20
C GLN A 213 6.64 -0.40 2.55
N ILE A 214 6.34 -0.66 3.83
CA ILE A 214 5.03 -1.17 4.25
C ILE A 214 3.93 -0.18 3.87
N ASN A 215 4.15 1.11 4.11
CA ASN A 215 3.17 2.14 3.77
C ASN A 215 2.95 2.24 2.25
N ALA A 216 4.02 2.13 1.46
CA ALA A 216 3.95 2.31 0.01
C ALA A 216 3.45 1.08 -0.77
N LEU A 217 3.67 -0.14 -0.25
CA LEU A 217 3.46 -1.37 -1.03
C LEU A 217 2.42 -2.33 -0.45
N VAL A 218 2.16 -2.30 0.86
CA VAL A 218 1.30 -3.31 1.49
C VAL A 218 -0.17 -2.91 1.48
N GLY A 219 -0.51 -1.64 1.73
CA GLY A 219 -1.90 -1.19 1.84
C GLY A 219 -2.49 -1.34 3.24
N GLY A 220 -1.65 -1.13 4.26
CA GLY A 220 -2.07 -1.20 5.66
C GLY A 220 -2.46 -2.59 6.14
N LEU A 221 -3.33 -2.66 7.15
CA LEU A 221 -3.80 -3.93 7.73
C LEU A 221 -4.63 -4.78 6.74
N PRO A 222 -5.56 -4.19 5.95
CA PRO A 222 -6.32 -4.95 4.95
C PRO A 222 -5.39 -5.58 3.93
N GLY A 223 -4.46 -4.80 3.37
CA GLY A 223 -3.48 -5.29 2.44
C GLY A 223 -2.56 -6.37 3.03
N LEU A 224 -2.15 -6.23 4.29
CA LEU A 224 -1.29 -7.21 4.97
C LEU A 224 -1.98 -8.57 5.19
N LEU A 225 -3.27 -8.57 5.54
CA LEU A 225 -4.01 -9.79 5.90
C LEU A 225 -4.85 -10.36 4.75
N GLY A 226 -5.26 -9.53 3.79
CA GLY A 226 -6.23 -9.87 2.75
C GLY A 226 -5.66 -9.99 1.34
N THR A 227 -4.34 -9.83 1.14
CA THR A 227 -3.69 -9.96 -0.18
C THR A 227 -2.61 -11.03 -0.16
N ALA A 228 -2.33 -11.62 -1.34
CA ALA A 228 -1.24 -12.59 -1.48
C ALA A 228 0.13 -11.94 -1.18
N TYR A 229 0.31 -10.69 -1.60
CA TYR A 229 1.47 -9.87 -1.26
C TYR A 229 1.65 -9.75 0.26
N GLY A 230 0.57 -9.42 0.97
CA GLY A 230 0.56 -9.31 2.43
C GLY A 230 0.98 -10.60 3.14
N HIS A 231 0.50 -11.75 2.68
CA HIS A 231 0.87 -13.05 3.27
C HIS A 231 2.35 -13.38 3.12
N VAL A 232 2.95 -13.11 1.96
CA VAL A 232 4.40 -13.28 1.76
C VAL A 232 5.19 -12.27 2.60
N ALA A 233 4.69 -11.05 2.75
CA ALA A 233 5.29 -10.04 3.63
C ALA A 233 5.25 -10.46 5.11
N LEU A 234 4.13 -11.07 5.56
CA LEU A 234 4.00 -11.61 6.91
C LEU A 234 4.95 -12.79 7.15
N LEU A 235 5.07 -13.72 6.19
CA LEU A 235 6.05 -14.80 6.24
C LEU A 235 7.48 -14.23 6.36
N LYS A 236 7.82 -13.24 5.53
CA LYS A 236 9.13 -12.54 5.59
C LYS A 236 9.35 -11.91 6.96
N LEU A 237 8.34 -11.27 7.54
CA LEU A 237 8.42 -10.66 8.87
C LEU A 237 8.65 -11.70 9.97
N VAL A 238 7.92 -12.82 9.96
CA VAL A 238 8.11 -13.91 10.93
C VAL A 238 9.52 -14.49 10.81
N LEU A 239 9.97 -14.80 9.60
CA LEU A 239 11.34 -15.29 9.35
C LEU A 239 12.40 -14.28 9.81
N PHE A 240 12.18 -12.98 9.59
CA PHE A 240 13.06 -11.92 10.05
C PHE A 240 13.13 -11.84 11.58
N LEU A 241 12.01 -11.98 12.30
CA LEU A 241 11.98 -11.99 13.77
C LEU A 241 12.72 -13.21 14.36
N VAL A 242 12.58 -14.38 13.74
CA VAL A 242 13.36 -15.57 14.12
C VAL A 242 14.85 -15.33 13.87
N LEU A 243 15.21 -14.80 12.70
CA LEU A 243 16.59 -14.45 12.36
C LEU A 243 17.19 -13.44 13.35
N LEU A 244 16.45 -12.40 13.71
CA LEU A 244 16.88 -11.38 14.67
C LEU A 244 17.11 -11.99 16.06
N SER A 245 16.26 -12.94 16.46
CA SER A 245 16.39 -13.66 17.73
C SER A 245 17.68 -14.49 17.77
N LEU A 246 18.01 -15.19 16.68
CA LEU A 246 19.28 -15.91 16.53
C LEU A 246 20.48 -14.96 16.54
N ALA A 247 20.41 -13.84 15.82
CA ALA A 247 21.48 -12.85 15.78
C ALA A 247 21.76 -12.24 17.17
N LEU A 248 20.71 -11.96 17.95
CA LEU A 248 20.82 -11.51 19.34
C LEU A 248 21.45 -12.60 20.25
N MET A 249 21.02 -13.86 20.10
CA MET A 249 21.61 -15.00 20.79
C MET A 249 23.10 -15.16 20.46
N ASN A 250 23.45 -15.02 19.18
CA ASN A 250 24.83 -15.06 18.71
C ASN A 250 25.66 -13.95 19.35
N ARG A 251 25.13 -12.74 19.41
CA ARG A 251 25.84 -11.57 19.95
C ARG A 251 26.04 -11.61 21.46
N PHE A 252 24.99 -11.95 22.22
CA PHE A 252 24.99 -11.80 23.68
C PHE A 252 25.32 -13.09 24.42
N ALA A 253 25.04 -14.26 23.84
CA ALA A 253 25.30 -15.54 24.50
C ALA A 253 26.46 -16.31 23.85
N LEU A 254 26.38 -16.62 22.54
CA LEU A 254 27.31 -17.55 21.91
C LEU A 254 28.71 -16.94 21.70
N THR A 255 28.80 -15.65 21.38
CA THR A 255 30.10 -14.96 21.28
C THR A 255 30.84 -14.92 22.63
N ALA A 256 30.13 -14.81 23.76
CA ALA A 256 30.74 -14.87 25.09
C ALA A 256 31.25 -16.28 25.42
N ARG A 257 30.48 -17.31 25.05
CA ARG A 257 30.86 -18.73 25.24
C ARG A 257 32.07 -19.15 24.43
N LEU A 258 32.35 -18.51 23.30
CA LEU A 258 33.56 -18.77 22.51
C LEU A 258 34.85 -18.49 23.28
N ALA A 259 34.84 -17.55 24.23
CA ALA A 259 35.99 -17.24 25.09
C ALA A 259 35.97 -18.02 26.42
N GLY A 260 35.04 -18.98 26.58
CA GLY A 260 34.83 -19.72 27.81
C GLY A 260 35.60 -21.05 27.89
N PRO A 261 35.37 -21.86 28.94
CA PRO A 261 36.18 -23.05 29.24
C PRO A 261 35.98 -24.24 28.28
N SER A 262 34.98 -24.21 27.39
CA SER A 262 34.66 -25.30 26.45
C SER A 262 34.60 -24.83 24.98
N PRO A 263 35.73 -24.39 24.39
CA PRO A 263 35.76 -23.70 23.10
C PRO A 263 35.30 -24.56 21.91
N LEU A 264 35.53 -25.88 21.94
CA LEU A 264 35.10 -26.79 20.87
C LEU A 264 33.58 -26.88 20.76
N THR A 265 32.89 -27.04 21.88
CA THR A 265 31.42 -27.08 21.95
C THR A 265 30.82 -25.73 21.59
N ALA A 266 31.42 -24.64 22.08
CA ALA A 266 31.00 -23.28 21.73
C ALA A 266 31.13 -23.02 20.22
N ARG A 267 32.23 -23.46 19.58
CA ARG A 267 32.41 -23.37 18.12
C ARG A 267 31.35 -24.15 17.36
N ARG A 268 30.99 -25.37 17.79
CA ARG A 268 29.93 -26.16 17.14
C ARG A 268 28.57 -25.46 17.21
N HIS A 269 28.17 -24.97 18.39
CA HIS A 269 26.91 -24.23 18.55
C HIS A 269 26.90 -22.94 17.72
N MET A 270 28.03 -22.21 17.69
CA MET A 270 28.14 -21.02 16.86
C MET A 270 28.03 -21.33 15.36
N ARG A 271 28.69 -22.40 14.88
CA ARG A 271 28.57 -22.84 13.48
C ARG A 271 27.13 -23.20 13.12
N LEU A 272 26.45 -23.96 13.98
CA LEU A 272 25.05 -24.33 13.75
C LEU A 272 24.16 -23.09 13.71
N SER A 273 24.30 -22.19 14.69
CA SER A 273 23.52 -20.96 14.75
C SER A 273 23.72 -20.08 13.51
N VAL A 274 24.97 -19.80 13.12
CA VAL A 274 25.27 -19.03 11.90
C VAL A 274 24.76 -19.73 10.64
N SER A 275 24.81 -21.06 10.57
CA SER A 275 24.27 -21.82 9.43
C SER A 275 22.75 -21.71 9.34
N LEU A 276 22.05 -21.75 10.47
CA LEU A 276 20.60 -21.52 10.54
C LEU A 276 20.25 -20.08 10.18
N GLU A 277 21.01 -19.09 10.64
CA GLU A 277 20.84 -17.69 10.23
C GLU A 277 20.99 -17.51 8.73
N MET A 278 21.98 -18.16 8.12
CA MET A 278 22.15 -18.12 6.66
C MET A 278 20.98 -18.77 5.91
N LEU A 279 20.49 -19.92 6.38
CA LEU A 279 19.33 -20.59 5.77
C LEU A 279 18.08 -19.70 5.85
N ILE A 280 17.78 -19.18 7.04
CA ILE A 280 16.63 -18.30 7.25
C ILE A 280 16.80 -16.99 6.47
N GLY A 281 18.00 -16.41 6.45
CA GLY A 281 18.32 -15.22 5.65
C GLY A 281 18.10 -15.47 4.15
N ALA A 282 18.49 -16.63 3.63
CA ALA A 282 18.22 -17.00 2.24
C ALA A 282 16.71 -17.15 1.97
N LEU A 283 15.94 -17.70 2.91
CA LEU A 283 14.47 -17.75 2.81
C LEU A 283 13.84 -16.35 2.84
N VAL A 284 14.34 -15.43 3.69
CA VAL A 284 13.90 -14.03 3.73
C VAL A 284 14.16 -13.31 2.40
N VAL A 285 15.36 -13.49 1.82
CA VAL A 285 15.71 -12.89 0.52
C VAL A 285 14.88 -13.50 -0.60
N THR A 286 14.62 -14.80 -0.56
CA THR A 286 13.75 -15.48 -1.54
C THR A 286 12.31 -14.99 -1.43
N ALA A 287 11.75 -14.87 -0.22
CA ALA A 287 10.42 -14.29 -0.01
C ALA A 287 10.34 -12.85 -0.56
N ALA A 288 11.39 -12.04 -0.36
CA ALA A 288 11.47 -10.71 -0.96
C ALA A 288 11.51 -10.73 -2.50
N ALA A 289 12.16 -11.72 -3.11
CA ALA A 289 12.16 -11.90 -4.56
C ALA A 289 10.76 -12.28 -5.11
N PHE A 290 9.98 -13.06 -4.35
CA PHE A 290 8.57 -13.33 -4.67
C PHE A 290 7.72 -12.07 -4.58
N LEU A 291 7.83 -11.29 -3.50
CA LEU A 291 7.10 -10.02 -3.33
C LEU A 291 7.30 -9.07 -4.52
N ALA A 292 8.55 -8.97 -4.97
CA ALA A 292 8.88 -8.09 -6.09
C ALA A 292 8.37 -8.59 -7.45
N SER A 293 7.79 -9.79 -7.51
CA SER A 293 7.21 -10.42 -8.72
C SER A 293 5.68 -10.53 -8.65
N THR A 294 5.08 -10.25 -7.49
CA THR A 294 3.63 -10.18 -7.28
C THR A 294 3.15 -8.73 -7.33
N SER A 295 1.87 -8.50 -7.64
CA SER A 295 1.28 -7.15 -7.53
C SER A 295 1.37 -6.66 -6.08
N PRO A 296 1.78 -5.40 -5.83
CA PRO A 296 1.71 -4.79 -4.51
C PRO A 296 0.30 -4.88 -3.91
N GLY A 297 0.21 -5.10 -2.60
CA GLY A 297 -1.08 -5.19 -1.91
C GLY A 297 -1.92 -3.91 -1.97
N VAL A 298 -1.29 -2.74 -2.18
CA VAL A 298 -1.98 -1.47 -2.45
C VAL A 298 -2.79 -1.48 -3.75
N HIS A 299 -2.47 -2.35 -4.71
CA HIS A 299 -3.14 -2.44 -6.00
C HIS A 299 -4.10 -3.66 -6.09
N GLU A 300 -4.29 -4.39 -4.99
CA GLU A 300 -5.19 -5.54 -4.92
C GLU A 300 -6.37 -5.25 -3.97
N GLN A 301 -7.56 -5.71 -4.33
CA GLN A 301 -8.72 -5.69 -3.45
C GLN A 301 -8.50 -6.68 -2.29
N ALA A 302 -8.34 -6.17 -1.08
CA ALA A 302 -8.03 -6.99 0.10
C ALA A 302 -9.24 -7.82 0.54
N VAL A 303 -9.16 -9.14 0.40
CA VAL A 303 -10.18 -10.08 0.88
C VAL A 303 -10.01 -10.28 2.38
N TRP A 304 -10.83 -9.62 3.17
CA TRP A 304 -10.69 -9.60 4.62
C TRP A 304 -11.00 -10.98 5.24
N PRO A 305 -10.09 -11.57 6.04
CA PRO A 305 -10.27 -12.95 6.51
C PRO A 305 -11.06 -13.09 7.82
N LEU A 306 -11.34 -11.99 8.53
CA LEU A 306 -11.96 -12.02 9.85
C LEU A 306 -13.42 -11.55 9.77
N SER A 307 -14.31 -12.09 10.61
CA SER A 307 -15.72 -11.64 10.69
C SER A 307 -15.91 -10.28 11.37
N TRP A 308 -14.81 -9.63 11.73
CA TRP A 308 -14.78 -8.36 12.44
C TRP A 308 -13.63 -7.50 11.94
N ARG A 309 -13.77 -6.17 12.02
CA ARG A 309 -12.72 -5.22 11.68
C ARG A 309 -12.57 -4.14 12.75
N PRO A 310 -11.35 -3.62 12.96
CA PRO A 310 -11.16 -2.41 13.76
C PRO A 310 -11.96 -1.24 13.15
N SER A 311 -12.59 -0.45 14.01
CA SER A 311 -13.26 0.79 13.62
C SER A 311 -12.95 1.90 14.61
N LEU A 312 -12.66 3.08 14.08
CA LEU A 312 -12.52 4.31 14.86
C LEU A 312 -13.84 5.09 14.96
N SER A 313 -14.94 4.56 14.42
CA SER A 313 -16.27 5.21 14.46
C SER A 313 -16.73 5.52 15.89
N ALA A 314 -16.35 4.69 16.88
CA ALA A 314 -16.63 4.97 18.28
C ALA A 314 -16.01 6.29 18.80
N PHE A 315 -14.96 6.80 18.15
CA PHE A 315 -14.42 8.12 18.48
C PHE A 315 -15.21 9.28 17.86
N ALA A 316 -16.03 9.05 16.83
CA ALA A 316 -16.86 10.10 16.24
C ALA A 316 -17.98 10.51 17.21
N GLU A 317 -18.58 9.53 17.89
CA GLU A 317 -19.67 9.72 18.84
C GLU A 317 -19.19 10.13 20.24
N PRO A 318 -19.63 11.26 20.83
CA PRO A 318 -19.15 11.74 22.13
C PRO A 318 -19.31 10.73 23.28
N ILE A 319 -20.43 10.00 23.30
CA ILE A 319 -20.75 9.02 24.34
C ILE A 319 -19.84 7.79 24.21
N LEU A 320 -19.70 7.25 22.99
CA LEU A 320 -18.84 6.09 22.75
C LEU A 320 -17.35 6.45 22.95
N ARG A 321 -16.96 7.68 22.64
CA ARG A 321 -15.60 8.20 22.82
C ARG A 321 -15.17 8.14 24.29
N SER A 322 -16.03 8.56 25.23
CA SER A 322 -15.70 8.49 26.66
C SER A 322 -15.51 7.05 27.14
N GLU A 323 -16.37 6.14 26.71
CA GLU A 323 -16.31 4.71 27.06
C GLU A 323 -15.01 4.07 26.57
N VAL A 324 -14.67 4.29 25.29
CA VAL A 324 -13.43 3.79 24.70
C VAL A 324 -12.20 4.40 25.36
N THR A 325 -12.23 5.70 25.68
CA THR A 325 -11.10 6.39 26.33
C THR A 325 -10.83 5.81 27.72
N ILE A 326 -11.88 5.56 28.51
CA ILE A 326 -11.77 4.92 29.83
C ILE A 326 -11.18 3.51 29.68
N ALA A 327 -11.64 2.75 28.68
CA ALA A 327 -11.13 1.40 28.40
C ALA A 327 -9.63 1.41 28.05
N LEU A 328 -9.19 2.34 27.21
CA LEU A 328 -7.78 2.50 26.82
C LEU A 328 -6.89 2.90 28.02
N ILE A 329 -7.38 3.78 28.88
CA ILE A 329 -6.68 4.14 30.13
C ILE A 329 -6.57 2.91 31.05
N GLY A 330 -7.65 2.14 31.19
CA GLY A 330 -7.66 0.89 31.97
C GLY A 330 -6.66 -0.15 31.43
N LEU A 331 -6.61 -0.31 30.11
CA LEU A 331 -5.64 -1.19 29.43
C LEU A 331 -4.19 -0.74 29.67
N ALA A 332 -3.90 0.57 29.51
CA ALA A 332 -2.58 1.13 29.76
C ALA A 332 -2.15 0.93 31.22
N ALA A 333 -3.07 1.12 32.18
CA ALA A 333 -2.83 0.85 33.58
C ALA A 333 -2.53 -0.65 33.83
N ALA A 334 -3.29 -1.56 33.23
CA ALA A 334 -3.05 -3.01 33.34
C ALA A 334 -1.66 -3.41 32.82
N VAL A 335 -1.26 -2.91 31.65
CA VAL A 335 0.07 -3.16 31.06
C VAL A 335 1.18 -2.62 31.96
N THR A 336 1.00 -1.42 32.52
CA THR A 336 1.98 -0.79 33.43
C THR A 336 2.13 -1.61 34.72
N VAL A 337 1.01 -2.03 35.32
CA VAL A 337 1.01 -2.88 36.52
C VAL A 337 1.71 -4.22 36.25
N LEU A 338 1.48 -4.81 35.08
CA LEU A 338 2.10 -6.07 34.68
C LEU A 338 3.62 -5.90 34.48
N ALA A 339 4.06 -4.81 33.84
CA ALA A 339 5.46 -4.48 33.70
C ALA A 339 6.15 -4.27 35.06
N VAL A 340 5.54 -3.51 35.98
CA VAL A 340 6.04 -3.33 37.35
C VAL A 340 6.13 -4.67 38.09
N GLY A 341 5.15 -5.56 37.91
CA GLY A 341 5.14 -6.90 38.49
C GLY A 341 6.30 -7.79 38.04
N LEU A 342 6.82 -7.59 36.82
CA LEU A 342 8.00 -8.30 36.29
C LEU A 342 9.29 -7.86 36.99
N PHE A 343 9.39 -6.58 37.40
CA PHE A 343 10.56 -6.04 38.09
C PHE A 343 10.49 -6.23 39.63
N TRP A 344 9.29 -6.12 40.22
CA TRP A 344 9.09 -6.19 41.67
C TRP A 344 8.61 -7.57 42.14
N ARG A 345 9.57 -8.52 42.18
CA ARG A 345 9.33 -9.93 42.52
C ARG A 345 8.55 -10.17 43.83
N ARG A 346 8.63 -9.26 44.80
CA ARG A 346 7.92 -9.34 46.09
C ARG A 346 6.40 -9.20 45.96
N PHE A 347 5.92 -8.41 44.99
CA PHE A 347 4.50 -8.09 44.81
C PHE A 347 3.91 -8.64 43.50
N ARG A 348 4.60 -9.59 42.84
CA ARG A 348 4.20 -10.11 41.52
C ARG A 348 2.75 -10.59 41.46
N TRP A 349 2.29 -11.36 42.45
CA TRP A 349 0.95 -11.97 42.46
C TRP A 349 -0.19 -10.96 42.66
N PRO A 350 -0.13 -10.04 43.66
CA PRO A 350 -1.18 -9.01 43.77
C PRO A 350 -1.19 -8.05 42.59
N LEU A 351 -0.04 -7.72 42.00
CA LEU A 351 0.03 -6.90 40.79
C LEU A 351 -0.57 -7.62 39.58
N LEU A 352 -0.29 -8.92 39.41
CA LEU A 352 -0.94 -9.73 38.37
C LEU A 352 -2.46 -9.77 38.54
N ALA A 353 -2.96 -9.97 39.76
CA ALA A 353 -4.40 -9.96 40.03
C ALA A 353 -5.03 -8.59 39.71
N ALA A 354 -4.37 -7.49 40.10
CA ALA A 354 -4.82 -6.14 39.77
C ALA A 354 -4.83 -5.88 38.26
N ALA A 355 -3.81 -6.32 37.53
CA ALA A 355 -3.77 -6.21 36.07
C ALA A 355 -4.91 -7.00 35.40
N VAL A 356 -5.24 -8.20 35.91
CA VAL A 356 -6.38 -9.00 35.41
C VAL A 356 -7.71 -8.30 35.66
N ILE A 357 -7.91 -7.68 36.84
CA ILE A 357 -9.13 -6.92 37.14
C ILE A 357 -9.27 -5.70 36.22
N LEU A 358 -8.20 -4.92 36.05
CA LEU A 358 -8.18 -3.78 35.15
C LEU A 358 -8.49 -4.19 33.70
N LEU A 359 -7.94 -5.32 33.25
CA LEU A 359 -8.23 -5.87 31.93
C LEU A 359 -9.69 -6.33 31.81
N ALA A 360 -10.23 -7.03 32.82
CA ALA A 360 -11.63 -7.48 32.83
C ALA A 360 -12.63 -6.32 32.76
N LEU A 361 -12.30 -5.18 33.37
CA LEU A 361 -13.10 -3.95 33.26
C LEU A 361 -12.95 -3.25 31.89
N ALA A 362 -11.76 -3.30 31.27
CA ALA A 362 -11.51 -2.64 29.99
C ALA A 362 -12.06 -3.40 28.77
N VAL A 363 -11.96 -4.73 28.75
CA VAL A 363 -12.29 -5.55 27.56
C VAL A 363 -13.71 -5.33 26.99
N PRO A 364 -14.79 -5.23 27.79
CA PRO A 364 -16.14 -5.04 27.26
C PRO A 364 -16.27 -3.76 26.42
N HIS A 365 -15.63 -2.68 26.85
CA HIS A 365 -15.67 -1.38 26.19
C HIS A 365 -14.73 -1.31 24.98
N LEU A 366 -13.64 -2.10 24.98
CA LEU A 366 -12.79 -2.27 23.79
C LEU A 366 -13.54 -2.97 22.64
N GLY A 367 -14.63 -3.68 22.93
CA GLY A 367 -15.53 -4.23 21.92
C GLY A 367 -16.15 -3.16 21.01
N LEU A 368 -16.26 -1.90 21.47
CA LEU A 368 -16.75 -0.77 20.67
C LEU A 368 -15.78 -0.35 19.55
N LEU A 369 -14.52 -0.77 19.61
CA LEU A 369 -13.52 -0.56 18.56
C LEU A 369 -13.59 -1.61 17.46
N ILE A 370 -14.57 -2.51 17.52
CA ILE A 370 -14.71 -3.64 16.60
C ILE A 370 -16.13 -3.63 16.04
N VAL A 371 -16.24 -3.69 14.72
CA VAL A 371 -17.53 -3.81 14.01
C VAL A 371 -17.54 -5.10 13.19
N PRO A 372 -18.72 -5.67 12.88
CA PRO A 372 -18.83 -6.78 11.94
C PRO A 372 -18.13 -6.44 10.62
N ALA A 373 -17.48 -7.43 10.02
CA ALA A 373 -16.81 -7.29 8.74
C ALA A 373 -17.09 -8.48 7.84
N TYR A 374 -16.98 -8.22 6.56
CA TYR A 374 -17.16 -9.16 5.48
C TYR A 374 -15.90 -9.23 4.63
N PRO A 375 -15.73 -10.30 3.82
CA PRO A 375 -14.60 -10.41 2.90
C PRO A 375 -14.37 -9.19 2.02
N SER A 376 -15.43 -8.48 1.61
CA SER A 376 -15.30 -7.26 0.81
C SER A 376 -15.29 -5.96 1.61
N SER A 377 -15.30 -5.95 2.95
CA SER A 377 -15.42 -4.71 3.75
C SER A 377 -14.38 -3.63 3.46
N PHE A 378 -13.20 -4.00 2.95
CA PHE A 378 -12.13 -3.08 2.57
C PHE A 378 -12.02 -2.89 1.05
N PHE A 379 -12.99 -3.36 0.28
CA PHE A 379 -12.99 -3.11 -1.15
C PHE A 379 -13.26 -1.63 -1.42
N THR A 380 -12.55 -1.11 -2.41
CA THR A 380 -12.75 0.25 -2.93
C THR A 380 -13.45 0.19 -4.28
N SER A 381 -14.34 1.15 -4.56
CA SER A 381 -15.02 1.20 -5.84
C SER A 381 -14.02 1.47 -6.98
N PRO A 382 -13.99 0.63 -8.05
CA PRO A 382 -13.09 0.83 -9.19
C PRO A 382 -13.62 1.82 -10.23
N THR A 383 -14.86 2.29 -10.07
CA THR A 383 -15.55 3.19 -11.01
C THR A 383 -15.17 4.65 -10.80
N GLU A 384 -14.49 4.96 -9.68
CA GLU A 384 -14.07 6.30 -9.29
C GLU A 384 -15.21 7.32 -9.27
N PHE A 385 -16.45 6.87 -9.03
CA PHE A 385 -17.66 7.73 -9.10
C PHE A 385 -17.84 8.39 -10.47
N ALA A 386 -17.53 7.68 -11.56
CA ALA A 386 -17.70 8.16 -12.92
C ALA A 386 -19.17 8.48 -13.25
N ALA A 387 -19.38 9.50 -14.08
CA ALA A 387 -20.72 9.92 -14.50
C ALA A 387 -21.53 8.75 -15.10
N SER A 388 -20.95 8.07 -16.09
CA SER A 388 -21.53 6.87 -16.69
C SER A 388 -21.85 5.75 -15.69
N ALA A 389 -21.10 5.61 -14.59
CA ALA A 389 -21.37 4.60 -13.55
C ALA A 389 -22.63 4.95 -12.75
N ILE A 390 -22.82 6.22 -12.38
CA ILE A 390 -24.02 6.71 -11.69
C ILE A 390 -25.25 6.54 -12.58
N ALA A 391 -25.19 6.99 -13.84
CA ALA A 391 -26.27 6.87 -14.80
C ALA A 391 -26.66 5.41 -15.10
N HIS A 392 -25.67 4.51 -15.25
CA HIS A 392 -25.95 3.07 -15.36
C HIS A 392 -26.55 2.49 -14.07
N GLY A 393 -26.05 2.93 -12.92
CA GLY A 393 -26.58 2.56 -11.60
C GLY A 393 -28.04 2.92 -11.43
N ALA A 394 -28.46 4.11 -11.89
CA ALA A 394 -29.85 4.55 -11.88
C ALA A 394 -30.77 3.60 -12.65
N LYS A 395 -30.35 3.18 -13.85
CA LYS A 395 -31.08 2.21 -14.69
C LYS A 395 -31.18 0.85 -13.99
N LEU A 396 -30.07 0.38 -13.42
CA LEU A 396 -30.03 -0.90 -12.69
C LEU A 396 -30.93 -0.86 -11.45
N TYR A 397 -30.93 0.25 -10.72
CA TYR A 397 -31.76 0.44 -9.53
C TYR A 397 -33.25 0.41 -9.89
N ALA A 398 -33.64 1.12 -10.95
CA ALA A 398 -35.01 1.12 -11.46
C ALA A 398 -35.51 -0.30 -11.80
N MET A 399 -34.65 -1.14 -12.37
CA MET A 399 -34.99 -2.51 -12.77
C MET A 399 -35.02 -3.52 -11.60
N ASN A 400 -34.18 -3.32 -10.56
CA ASN A 400 -33.90 -4.37 -9.58
C ASN A 400 -34.28 -4.00 -8.13
N CYS A 401 -34.29 -2.72 -7.78
CA CYS A 401 -34.31 -2.27 -6.38
C CYS A 401 -35.62 -1.54 -6.01
N VAL A 402 -36.22 -0.81 -6.96
CA VAL A 402 -37.43 0.02 -6.73
C VAL A 402 -38.60 -0.76 -6.14
N GLY A 403 -38.76 -2.04 -6.50
CA GLY A 403 -39.85 -2.87 -6.00
C GLY A 403 -39.94 -2.92 -4.47
N CYS A 404 -38.79 -2.89 -3.78
CA CYS A 404 -38.71 -2.87 -2.31
C CYS A 404 -38.30 -1.49 -1.77
N HIS A 405 -37.30 -0.85 -2.36
CA HIS A 405 -36.73 0.39 -1.81
C HIS A 405 -37.44 1.68 -2.25
N GLY A 406 -38.40 1.61 -3.19
CA GLY A 406 -39.06 2.78 -3.75
C GLY A 406 -38.21 3.51 -4.79
N THR A 407 -38.78 4.46 -5.53
CA THR A 407 -38.04 5.26 -6.52
C THR A 407 -37.10 6.27 -5.87
N SER A 408 -37.48 6.78 -4.70
CA SER A 408 -36.69 7.76 -3.93
C SER A 408 -35.76 7.12 -2.91
N GLY A 409 -35.78 5.80 -2.74
CA GLY A 409 -34.91 5.08 -1.82
C GLY A 409 -35.36 5.02 -0.36
N HIS A 410 -36.55 5.51 -0.01
CA HIS A 410 -37.05 5.55 1.37
C HIS A 410 -37.43 4.18 1.97
N GLY A 411 -37.31 3.09 1.21
CA GLY A 411 -37.73 1.77 1.70
C GLY A 411 -39.25 1.55 1.62
N ASP A 412 -39.94 2.34 0.81
CA ASP A 412 -41.41 2.42 0.71
C ASP A 412 -41.95 1.85 -0.62
N GLY A 413 -41.18 0.97 -1.27
CA GLY A 413 -41.58 0.33 -2.51
C GLY A 413 -42.86 -0.50 -2.36
N PRO A 414 -43.56 -0.84 -3.46
CA PRO A 414 -44.83 -1.55 -3.41
C PRO A 414 -44.77 -2.91 -2.69
N LEU A 415 -43.59 -3.54 -2.60
CA LEU A 415 -43.38 -4.78 -1.87
C LEU A 415 -43.03 -4.56 -0.38
N ALA A 416 -42.63 -3.36 0.03
CA ALA A 416 -42.11 -3.08 1.37
C ALA A 416 -43.07 -3.51 2.49
N GLN A 417 -44.37 -3.22 2.32
CA GLN A 417 -45.41 -3.56 3.31
C GLN A 417 -45.67 -5.08 3.45
N THR A 418 -45.19 -5.88 2.49
CA THR A 418 -45.36 -7.35 2.50
C THR A 418 -44.20 -8.09 3.17
N LEU A 419 -43.09 -7.40 3.46
CA LEU A 419 -41.88 -7.99 4.03
C LEU A 419 -41.95 -8.00 5.55
N ALA A 420 -41.43 -9.07 6.16
CA ALA A 420 -41.39 -9.20 7.62
C ALA A 420 -40.46 -8.19 8.29
N VAL A 421 -39.42 -7.75 7.58
CA VAL A 421 -38.52 -6.67 7.98
C VAL A 421 -38.61 -5.59 6.91
N PRO A 422 -38.95 -4.33 7.27
CA PRO A 422 -39.03 -3.26 6.29
C PRO A 422 -37.65 -3.02 5.65
N PRO A 423 -37.60 -2.74 4.34
CA PRO A 423 -36.35 -2.33 3.68
C PRO A 423 -35.76 -1.10 4.36
N ALA A 424 -34.42 -1.03 4.40
CA ALA A 424 -33.74 0.14 4.93
C ALA A 424 -34.01 1.37 4.04
N ASP A 425 -34.17 2.52 4.69
CA ASP A 425 -34.14 3.83 4.03
C ASP A 425 -32.72 4.11 3.56
N LEU A 426 -32.50 4.10 2.25
CA LEU A 426 -31.22 4.35 1.61
C LEU A 426 -30.83 5.83 1.59
N THR A 427 -31.74 6.73 1.96
CA THR A 427 -31.49 8.17 2.06
C THR A 427 -31.07 8.63 3.46
N ALA A 428 -31.15 7.74 4.45
CA ALA A 428 -30.78 8.03 5.82
C ALA A 428 -29.25 7.98 6.07
N GLU A 429 -28.79 8.64 7.14
CA GLU A 429 -27.38 8.81 7.49
C GLU A 429 -26.61 7.49 7.65
N HIS A 430 -27.27 6.42 8.11
CA HIS A 430 -26.64 5.12 8.32
C HIS A 430 -26.01 4.53 7.05
N LEU A 431 -26.45 4.92 5.85
CA LEU A 431 -25.81 4.51 4.60
C LEU A 431 -24.32 4.88 4.59
N TRP A 432 -23.96 6.07 5.10
CA TRP A 432 -22.59 6.57 5.19
C TRP A 432 -21.77 5.93 6.32
N SER A 433 -22.43 5.22 7.24
CA SER A 433 -21.74 4.42 8.26
C SER A 433 -21.19 3.10 7.69
N HIS A 434 -21.69 2.67 6.54
CA HIS A 434 -21.23 1.48 5.84
C HIS A 434 -20.15 1.82 4.80
N THR A 435 -19.10 1.00 4.76
CA THR A 435 -18.11 1.10 3.69
C THR A 435 -18.73 0.63 2.37
N ASP A 436 -18.21 1.15 1.27
CA ASP A 436 -18.56 0.70 -0.08
C ASP A 436 -18.40 -0.80 -0.27
N GLY A 437 -17.34 -1.37 0.30
CA GLY A 437 -17.12 -2.79 0.35
C GLY A 437 -18.17 -3.60 1.13
N GLU A 438 -18.76 -3.03 2.18
CA GLU A 438 -19.89 -3.62 2.90
C GLU A 438 -21.18 -3.54 2.07
N LEU A 439 -21.46 -2.40 1.43
CA LEU A 439 -22.59 -2.28 0.51
C LEU A 439 -22.47 -3.27 -0.66
N PHE A 440 -21.26 -3.43 -1.20
CA PHE A 440 -20.96 -4.44 -2.20
C PHE A 440 -21.24 -5.86 -1.68
N TRP A 441 -20.90 -6.15 -0.43
CA TRP A 441 -21.22 -7.45 0.18
C TRP A 441 -22.73 -7.69 0.23
N TYR A 442 -23.49 -6.70 0.73
CA TYR A 442 -24.95 -6.79 0.88
C TYR A 442 -25.66 -6.98 -0.45
N ILE A 443 -25.27 -6.22 -1.48
CA ILE A 443 -25.83 -6.40 -2.84
C ILE A 443 -25.45 -7.77 -3.39
N SER A 444 -24.24 -8.26 -3.10
CA SER A 444 -23.74 -9.53 -3.63
C SER A 444 -24.44 -10.74 -3.02
N HIS A 445 -24.48 -10.80 -1.69
CA HIS A 445 -24.85 -11.99 -0.93
C HIS A 445 -26.23 -11.88 -0.26
N GLY A 446 -26.80 -10.67 -0.24
CA GLY A 446 -28.04 -10.39 0.47
C GLY A 446 -27.80 -10.02 1.92
N ILE A 447 -28.89 -9.82 2.64
CA ILE A 447 -28.93 -9.55 4.08
C ILE A 447 -29.86 -10.57 4.71
N ASP A 448 -29.39 -11.21 5.76
CA ASP A 448 -30.19 -12.10 6.60
C ASP A 448 -30.81 -11.29 7.74
N GLY A 449 -32.08 -11.55 8.01
CA GLY A 449 -32.82 -11.01 9.14
C GLY A 449 -32.67 -11.83 10.41
N PRO A 450 -33.36 -11.40 11.49
CA PRO A 450 -33.41 -12.16 12.74
C PRO A 450 -33.83 -13.61 12.51
N HIS A 451 -33.12 -14.56 13.14
CA HIS A 451 -33.32 -16.01 12.97
C HIS A 451 -32.99 -16.60 11.59
N GLY A 452 -32.26 -15.86 10.74
CA GLY A 452 -31.75 -16.36 9.45
C GLY A 452 -32.77 -16.32 8.31
N ALA A 453 -33.87 -15.59 8.45
CA ALA A 453 -34.79 -15.34 7.35
C ALA A 453 -34.22 -14.27 6.42
N LEU A 454 -34.03 -14.56 5.14
CA LEU A 454 -33.50 -13.63 4.14
C LEU A 454 -34.38 -12.37 4.04
N THR A 455 -33.83 -11.18 4.32
CA THR A 455 -34.54 -9.89 4.23
C THR A 455 -34.26 -9.15 2.94
N MET A 456 -33.05 -9.31 2.40
CA MET A 456 -32.66 -8.80 1.09
C MET A 456 -31.99 -9.93 0.30
N PRO A 457 -32.42 -10.25 -0.94
CA PRO A 457 -31.77 -11.27 -1.75
C PRO A 457 -30.41 -10.81 -2.27
N GLY A 458 -29.50 -11.76 -2.46
CA GLY A 458 -28.22 -11.51 -3.14
C GLY A 458 -28.37 -11.43 -4.66
N PHE A 459 -27.64 -10.50 -5.28
CA PHE A 459 -27.67 -10.22 -6.72
C PHE A 459 -26.42 -10.69 -7.46
N ALA A 460 -25.45 -11.35 -6.82
CA ALA A 460 -24.24 -11.84 -7.48
C ALA A 460 -24.49 -12.79 -8.66
N GLY A 461 -25.61 -13.53 -8.64
CA GLY A 461 -26.03 -14.41 -9.74
C GLY A 461 -26.78 -13.71 -10.89
N LYS A 462 -27.13 -12.43 -10.73
CA LYS A 462 -27.91 -11.63 -11.71
C LYS A 462 -27.14 -10.44 -12.26
N LEU A 463 -26.29 -9.83 -11.45
CA LEU A 463 -25.55 -8.61 -11.79
C LEU A 463 -24.04 -8.89 -11.79
N SER A 464 -23.34 -8.32 -12.77
CA SER A 464 -21.88 -8.35 -12.81
C SER A 464 -21.28 -7.59 -11.63
N SER A 465 -19.98 -7.79 -11.36
CA SER A 465 -19.28 -7.01 -10.34
C SER A 465 -19.33 -5.51 -10.61
N GLU A 466 -19.13 -5.11 -11.86
CA GLU A 466 -19.20 -3.72 -12.31
C GLU A 466 -20.59 -3.11 -12.12
N ALA A 467 -21.65 -3.83 -12.51
CA ALA A 467 -23.03 -3.39 -12.30
C ALA A 467 -23.38 -3.16 -10.82
N ARG A 468 -22.81 -3.96 -9.91
CA ARG A 468 -23.00 -3.77 -8.46
C ARG A 468 -22.27 -2.53 -7.93
N TRP A 469 -21.12 -2.15 -8.51
CA TRP A 469 -20.45 -0.89 -8.18
C TRP A 469 -21.22 0.31 -8.72
N HIS A 470 -21.75 0.24 -9.94
CA HIS A 470 -22.64 1.28 -10.49
C HIS A 470 -23.85 1.53 -9.59
N LEU A 471 -24.46 0.46 -9.05
CA LEU A 471 -25.55 0.59 -8.08
C LEU A 471 -25.13 1.35 -6.82
N ILE A 472 -23.92 1.12 -6.31
CA ILE A 472 -23.42 1.80 -5.10
C ILE A 472 -23.21 3.28 -5.38
N ASP A 473 -22.58 3.63 -6.50
CA ASP A 473 -22.37 5.03 -6.91
C ASP A 473 -23.71 5.76 -7.03
N PHE A 474 -24.70 5.14 -7.69
CA PHE A 474 -26.04 5.71 -7.77
C PHE A 474 -26.72 5.87 -6.40
N VAL A 475 -26.65 4.87 -5.52
CA VAL A 475 -27.28 4.94 -4.20
C VAL A 475 -26.62 6.03 -3.33
N ARG A 476 -25.31 6.24 -3.45
CA ARG A 476 -24.59 7.36 -2.82
C ARG A 476 -25.05 8.70 -3.40
N ALA A 477 -25.16 8.82 -4.73
CA ALA A 477 -25.64 10.03 -5.39
C ALA A 477 -27.09 10.37 -5.01
N LEU A 478 -27.97 9.36 -4.94
CA LEU A 478 -29.37 9.49 -4.52
C LEU A 478 -29.49 10.00 -3.08
N ASN A 479 -28.70 9.43 -2.16
CA ASN A 479 -28.64 9.89 -0.78
C ASN A 479 -28.14 11.34 -0.67
N ALA A 480 -27.09 11.69 -1.41
CA ALA A 480 -26.57 13.05 -1.50
C ALA A 480 -27.63 14.04 -2.01
N GLY A 481 -28.39 13.65 -3.03
CA GLY A 481 -29.53 14.40 -3.55
C GLY A 481 -30.61 14.67 -2.51
N GLU A 482 -30.97 13.66 -1.71
CA GLU A 482 -31.95 13.83 -0.65
C GLU A 482 -31.46 14.76 0.46
N SER A 483 -30.18 14.66 0.84
CA SER A 483 -29.56 15.62 1.78
C SER A 483 -29.63 17.05 1.24
N MET A 484 -29.30 17.25 -0.04
CA MET A 484 -29.37 18.56 -0.68
C MET A 484 -30.81 19.09 -0.73
N ARG A 485 -31.79 18.23 -1.01
CA ARG A 485 -33.21 18.61 -1.07
C ARG A 485 -33.78 19.00 0.29
N THR A 486 -33.38 18.30 1.34
CA THR A 486 -33.95 18.48 2.70
C THR A 486 -33.22 19.52 3.53
N SER A 487 -31.89 19.62 3.37
CA SER A 487 -31.02 20.43 4.23
C SER A 487 -30.30 21.56 3.48
N HIS A 488 -30.45 21.62 2.15
CA HIS A 488 -29.71 22.56 1.28
C HIS A 488 -28.18 22.43 1.37
N THR A 489 -27.69 21.29 1.88
CA THR A 489 -26.28 20.96 2.03
C THR A 489 -26.08 19.45 1.87
N TRP A 490 -24.87 19.03 1.50
CA TRP A 490 -24.47 17.63 1.59
C TRP A 490 -23.98 17.33 3.01
N SER A 491 -24.61 16.37 3.69
CA SER A 491 -24.28 15.96 5.05
C SER A 491 -22.92 15.26 5.16
N HIS A 492 -22.43 14.68 4.06
CA HIS A 492 -21.15 14.01 3.95
C HIS A 492 -20.35 14.52 2.74
N PRO A 493 -19.02 14.34 2.71
CA PRO A 493 -18.23 14.61 1.51
C PRO A 493 -18.70 13.74 0.34
N VAL A 494 -19.13 14.38 -0.75
CA VAL A 494 -19.57 13.73 -1.99
C VAL A 494 -18.58 14.11 -3.08
N PRO A 495 -17.96 13.15 -3.78
CA PRO A 495 -17.05 13.48 -4.87
C PRO A 495 -17.83 14.02 -6.06
N VAL A 496 -17.23 14.92 -6.83
CA VAL A 496 -17.77 15.30 -8.13
C VAL A 496 -17.75 14.08 -9.07
N PRO A 497 -18.79 13.83 -9.89
CA PRO A 497 -18.73 12.79 -10.91
C PRO A 497 -17.51 12.98 -11.81
N GLN A 498 -16.79 11.91 -12.12
CA GLN A 498 -15.62 12.01 -13.03
C GLN A 498 -16.09 12.24 -14.47
N PHE A 499 -15.43 13.18 -15.15
CA PHE A 499 -15.74 13.57 -16.53
C PHE A 499 -14.51 14.03 -17.32
N ASP A 500 -14.65 13.97 -18.64
CA ASP A 500 -13.74 14.60 -19.60
C ASP A 500 -14.27 15.98 -20.01
N ALA A 501 -13.35 16.94 -20.21
CA ALA A 501 -13.67 18.29 -20.68
C ALA A 501 -12.67 18.80 -21.72
N GLU A 502 -13.16 19.63 -22.64
CA GLU A 502 -12.34 20.31 -23.64
C GLU A 502 -12.11 21.77 -23.20
N CYS A 503 -10.86 22.19 -23.05
CA CYS A 503 -10.50 23.55 -22.63
C CYS A 503 -10.10 24.45 -23.80
N ALA A 504 -10.01 25.76 -23.52
CA ALA A 504 -9.51 26.76 -24.46
C ALA A 504 -8.20 26.33 -25.16
N GLY A 505 -8.16 26.40 -26.49
CA GLY A 505 -7.02 25.93 -27.29
C GLY A 505 -7.11 24.47 -27.74
N GLY A 506 -8.21 23.77 -27.43
CA GLY A 506 -8.49 22.40 -27.91
C GLY A 506 -7.76 21.31 -27.13
N SER A 507 -7.27 21.61 -25.93
CA SER A 507 -6.68 20.60 -25.03
C SER A 507 -7.78 19.86 -24.29
N ASN A 508 -7.73 18.52 -24.31
CA ASN A 508 -8.57 17.70 -23.45
C ASN A 508 -7.97 17.61 -22.04
N THR A 509 -8.83 17.65 -21.03
CA THR A 509 -8.52 17.42 -19.62
C THR A 509 -9.56 16.47 -19.04
N ASP A 510 -9.22 15.81 -17.96
CA ASP A 510 -10.16 15.08 -17.11
C ASP A 510 -10.27 15.77 -15.74
N THR A 511 -11.18 15.28 -14.90
CA THR A 511 -11.35 15.75 -13.53
C THR A 511 -10.05 15.62 -12.70
N GLU A 512 -9.28 14.55 -12.89
CA GLU A 512 -8.02 14.30 -12.15
C GLU A 512 -6.95 15.35 -12.47
N ALA A 513 -6.81 15.74 -13.75
CA ALA A 513 -5.88 16.79 -14.17
C ALA A 513 -6.27 18.19 -13.67
N LEU A 514 -7.54 18.37 -13.28
CA LEU A 514 -8.03 19.60 -12.65
C LEU A 514 -7.81 19.61 -11.12
N ARG A 515 -7.37 18.50 -10.52
CA ARG A 515 -7.05 18.39 -9.08
C ARG A 515 -6.03 19.45 -8.65
N GLY A 516 -6.19 19.95 -7.43
CA GLY A 516 -5.38 21.04 -6.89
C GLY A 516 -5.91 22.44 -7.24
N ARG A 517 -7.01 22.54 -8.02
CA ARG A 517 -7.74 23.77 -8.32
C ARG A 517 -9.16 23.69 -7.76
N THR A 518 -9.69 24.82 -7.32
CA THR A 518 -11.12 24.94 -7.00
C THR A 518 -11.88 24.95 -8.34
N LEU A 519 -12.96 24.18 -8.45
CA LEU A 519 -13.77 24.15 -9.67
C LEU A 519 -15.08 24.91 -9.45
N LEU A 520 -15.44 25.71 -10.44
CA LEU A 520 -16.79 26.27 -10.58
C LEU A 520 -17.42 25.61 -11.80
N ILE A 521 -18.36 24.71 -11.55
CA ILE A 521 -19.10 24.01 -12.59
C ILE A 521 -20.40 24.77 -12.85
N THR A 522 -20.66 25.19 -14.08
CA THR A 522 -21.93 25.81 -14.48
C THR A 522 -22.72 24.86 -15.37
N LEU A 523 -24.00 24.65 -15.06
CA LEU A 523 -24.92 23.94 -15.92
C LEU A 523 -25.51 24.90 -16.96
N GLU A 524 -25.39 24.53 -18.23
CA GLU A 524 -25.79 25.36 -19.38
C GLU A 524 -27.20 25.97 -19.27
N MET A 525 -27.35 27.24 -19.67
CA MET A 525 -28.63 27.96 -19.86
C MET A 525 -28.51 28.97 -21.01
N ASP A 526 -29.63 29.38 -21.60
CA ASP A 526 -29.72 30.33 -22.72
C ASP A 526 -29.12 31.72 -22.42
N GLU A 527 -29.22 32.23 -21.19
CA GLU A 527 -28.65 33.52 -20.80
C GLU A 527 -27.90 33.36 -19.46
N GLU A 528 -26.57 33.32 -19.54
CA GLU A 528 -25.73 33.07 -18.36
C GLU A 528 -25.50 34.37 -17.56
N PRO A 529 -25.81 34.41 -16.25
CA PRO A 529 -25.49 35.56 -15.42
C PRO A 529 -23.97 35.77 -15.38
N PRO A 530 -23.43 37.01 -15.37
CA PRO A 530 -21.99 37.22 -15.34
C PRO A 530 -21.35 36.64 -14.07
N LEU A 531 -20.15 36.09 -14.21
CA LEU A 531 -19.34 35.69 -13.05
C LEU A 531 -18.91 36.94 -12.27
N PRO A 532 -19.03 36.97 -10.93
CA PRO A 532 -18.45 38.05 -10.13
C PRO A 532 -16.91 38.02 -10.23
N ALA A 533 -16.28 39.20 -10.21
CA ALA A 533 -14.82 39.31 -10.28
C ALA A 533 -14.16 38.64 -9.05
N LEU A 534 -13.18 37.77 -9.32
CA LEU A 534 -12.47 37.02 -8.28
C LEU A 534 -11.21 37.75 -7.82
N PRO A 535 -10.84 37.65 -6.54
CA PRO A 535 -9.59 38.19 -6.02
C PRO A 535 -8.37 37.41 -6.56
N ALA A 536 -7.24 38.11 -6.71
CA ALA A 536 -6.00 37.52 -7.20
C ALA A 536 -5.46 36.45 -6.23
N GLY A 537 -4.99 35.32 -6.78
CA GLY A 537 -4.32 34.24 -6.03
C GLY A 537 -5.12 32.94 -5.87
N ILE A 538 -6.39 32.90 -6.30
CA ILE A 538 -7.20 31.68 -6.31
C ILE A 538 -6.93 30.90 -7.60
N ALA A 539 -6.57 29.63 -7.48
CA ALA A 539 -6.45 28.72 -8.61
C ALA A 539 -7.85 28.15 -8.96
N LEU A 540 -8.67 28.95 -9.65
CA LEU A 540 -10.01 28.53 -10.10
C LEU A 540 -9.94 27.95 -11.52
N ALA A 541 -10.62 26.84 -11.76
CA ALA A 541 -11.00 26.37 -13.09
C ALA A 541 -12.53 26.42 -13.26
N THR A 542 -13.00 26.94 -14.39
CA THR A 542 -14.42 27.01 -14.72
C THR A 542 -14.76 25.93 -15.75
N VAL A 543 -15.77 25.11 -15.46
CA VAL A 543 -16.24 24.05 -16.35
C VAL A 543 -17.71 24.27 -16.65
N VAL A 544 -18.08 24.26 -17.93
CA VAL A 544 -19.49 24.30 -18.35
C VAL A 544 -19.94 22.90 -18.73
N ILE A 545 -21.04 22.41 -18.14
CA ILE A 545 -21.67 21.16 -18.52
C ILE A 545 -22.71 21.47 -19.59
N ALA A 546 -22.44 21.06 -20.83
CA ALA A 546 -23.34 21.27 -21.95
C ALA A 546 -24.44 20.20 -21.97
N ARG A 547 -25.69 20.63 -22.15
CA ARG A 547 -26.84 19.72 -22.25
C ARG A 547 -27.03 19.22 -23.69
N ASN A 548 -26.97 20.11 -24.67
CA ASN A 548 -27.31 19.80 -26.08
C ASN A 548 -26.61 20.70 -27.11
N SER A 549 -25.72 21.61 -26.71
CA SER A 549 -25.19 22.63 -27.64
C SER A 549 -23.81 22.29 -28.21
N ALA A 550 -23.52 22.93 -29.35
CA ALA A 550 -22.17 23.03 -29.92
C ALA A 550 -21.35 24.15 -29.25
N LEU A 551 -21.49 24.33 -27.93
CA LEU A 551 -20.69 25.29 -27.16
C LEU A 551 -19.21 25.03 -27.42
N LYS A 552 -18.52 26.08 -27.89
CA LYS A 552 -17.07 26.09 -28.03
C LYS A 552 -16.47 26.61 -26.72
N PRO A 553 -15.33 26.07 -26.26
CA PRO A 553 -14.63 26.61 -25.11
C PRO A 553 -14.25 28.08 -25.36
N ASP A 554 -14.74 28.99 -24.53
CA ASP A 554 -14.24 30.38 -24.48
C ASP A 554 -12.83 30.40 -23.87
N SER A 555 -12.12 31.53 -23.96
CA SER A 555 -10.68 31.63 -23.60
C SER A 555 -10.31 31.25 -22.16
N ILE A 556 -11.27 31.01 -21.26
CA ILE A 556 -11.04 30.76 -19.82
C ILE A 556 -11.75 29.48 -19.32
N ALA A 557 -12.75 28.96 -20.03
CA ALA A 557 -13.59 27.85 -19.54
C ALA A 557 -13.37 26.55 -20.33
N CYS A 558 -13.48 25.41 -19.62
CA CYS A 558 -13.56 24.09 -20.24
C CYS A 558 -15.02 23.69 -20.40
N VAL A 559 -15.33 22.84 -21.39
CA VAL A 559 -16.68 22.36 -21.68
C VAL A 559 -16.70 20.84 -21.59
N ALA A 560 -17.54 20.30 -20.70
CA ALA A 560 -17.83 18.86 -20.63
C ALA A 560 -19.13 18.58 -21.41
N ARG A 561 -19.11 17.55 -22.26
CA ARG A 561 -20.24 17.19 -23.15
C ARG A 561 -20.78 15.78 -22.90
N ASP A 562 -20.55 15.26 -21.71
CA ASP A 562 -21.08 13.95 -21.32
C ASP A 562 -22.59 14.08 -21.02
N PRO A 563 -23.47 13.37 -21.76
CA PRO A 563 -24.91 13.44 -21.53
C PRO A 563 -25.31 12.90 -20.15
N ASP A 564 -24.53 11.98 -19.57
CA ASP A 564 -24.85 11.37 -18.27
C ASP A 564 -24.66 12.40 -17.12
N LEU A 565 -23.73 13.36 -17.25
CA LEU A 565 -23.47 14.39 -16.24
C LEU A 565 -24.70 15.25 -15.92
N TRP A 566 -25.54 15.54 -16.92
CA TRP A 566 -26.75 16.33 -16.69
C TRP A 566 -27.71 15.58 -15.76
N THR A 567 -27.92 14.29 -16.02
CA THR A 567 -28.74 13.41 -15.18
C THR A 567 -28.10 13.21 -13.80
N ASP A 568 -26.78 13.05 -13.72
CA ASP A 568 -26.10 12.85 -12.44
C ASP A 568 -26.20 14.08 -11.53
N PHE A 569 -26.06 15.29 -12.07
CA PHE A 569 -26.27 16.51 -11.30
C PHE A 569 -27.72 16.69 -10.89
N ALA A 570 -28.71 16.25 -11.67
CA ALA A 570 -30.11 16.23 -11.24
C ALA A 570 -30.30 15.32 -10.01
N ILE A 571 -29.69 14.13 -10.04
CA ILE A 571 -29.69 13.18 -8.91
C ILE A 571 -29.00 13.81 -7.70
N LEU A 572 -27.77 14.31 -7.84
CA LEU A 572 -26.95 14.86 -6.75
C LEU A 572 -27.54 16.12 -6.11
N LEU A 573 -28.35 16.86 -6.85
CA LEU A 573 -29.02 18.07 -6.38
C LEU A 573 -30.46 17.84 -5.90
N GLY A 574 -30.98 16.61 -6.10
CA GLY A 574 -32.34 16.24 -5.71
C GLY A 574 -33.43 17.04 -6.43
N VAL A 575 -33.19 17.42 -7.70
CA VAL A 575 -34.12 18.22 -8.51
C VAL A 575 -34.35 17.59 -9.87
N PRO A 576 -35.51 17.84 -10.52
CA PRO A 576 -35.73 17.36 -11.88
C PRO A 576 -34.77 18.05 -12.87
N GLU A 577 -34.45 17.38 -13.98
CA GLU A 577 -33.47 17.85 -14.96
C GLU A 577 -33.82 19.22 -15.58
N GLU A 578 -35.10 19.57 -15.63
CA GLU A 578 -35.57 20.85 -16.16
C GLU A 578 -35.22 22.03 -15.24
N ALA A 579 -34.96 21.77 -13.95
CA ALA A 579 -34.63 22.79 -12.95
C ALA A 579 -33.11 23.03 -12.80
N LEU A 580 -32.29 22.38 -13.62
CA LEU A 580 -30.83 22.45 -13.51
C LEU A 580 -30.20 23.69 -14.15
N GLY A 581 -30.82 24.25 -15.19
CA GLY A 581 -30.23 25.32 -15.98
C GLY A 581 -29.69 26.47 -15.12
N GLY A 582 -28.48 26.93 -15.43
CA GLY A 582 -27.79 28.05 -14.76
C GLY A 582 -27.37 27.80 -13.32
N THR A 583 -27.59 26.60 -12.79
CA THR A 583 -27.04 26.20 -11.50
C THR A 583 -25.52 26.18 -11.56
N ARG A 584 -24.89 26.73 -10.52
CA ARG A 584 -23.45 26.70 -10.31
C ARG A 584 -23.09 25.83 -9.13
N ILE A 585 -22.07 25.01 -9.29
CA ILE A 585 -21.62 24.03 -8.31
C ILE A 585 -20.16 24.29 -8.00
N LEU A 586 -19.84 24.35 -6.72
CA LEU A 586 -18.48 24.56 -6.22
C LEU A 586 -17.86 23.23 -5.82
N VAL A 587 -16.67 22.98 -6.33
CA VAL A 587 -15.85 21.80 -6.01
C VAL A 587 -14.51 22.26 -5.45
N ASP A 588 -14.04 21.63 -4.39
CA ASP A 588 -12.75 21.98 -3.81
C ASP A 588 -11.56 21.36 -4.54
N ARG A 589 -10.35 21.73 -4.12
CA ARG A 589 -9.08 21.25 -4.70
C ARG A 589 -8.85 19.75 -4.59
N ASN A 590 -9.65 19.05 -3.77
CA ASN A 590 -9.62 17.62 -3.54
C ASN A 590 -10.86 16.91 -4.14
N GLU A 591 -11.56 17.55 -5.09
CA GLU A 591 -12.67 16.97 -5.88
C GLU A 591 -13.97 16.76 -5.10
N TRP A 592 -14.12 17.38 -3.92
CA TRP A 592 -15.37 17.29 -3.15
C TRP A 592 -16.35 18.39 -3.53
N LEU A 593 -17.63 18.03 -3.67
CA LEU A 593 -18.73 18.98 -3.81
C LEU A 593 -18.90 19.80 -2.51
N ARG A 594 -19.04 21.12 -2.63
CA ARG A 594 -19.03 22.05 -1.48
C ARG A 594 -20.19 23.02 -1.40
N GLY A 595 -20.73 23.44 -2.54
CA GLY A 595 -21.86 24.35 -2.55
C GLY A 595 -22.59 24.39 -3.87
N VAL A 596 -23.83 24.85 -3.83
CA VAL A 596 -24.72 25.00 -4.98
C VAL A 596 -25.27 26.41 -4.95
N TRP A 597 -25.26 27.08 -6.09
CA TRP A 597 -25.84 28.39 -6.29
C TRP A 597 -26.82 28.31 -7.45
N ARG A 598 -28.07 28.70 -7.21
CA ARG A 598 -29.12 28.73 -8.24
C ARG A 598 -29.40 30.17 -8.64
N PRO A 599 -29.69 30.46 -9.93
CA PRO A 599 -30.02 31.81 -10.39
C PRO A 599 -31.20 32.43 -9.63
N ASP A 600 -32.14 31.58 -9.23
CA ASP A 600 -33.40 31.96 -8.59
C ASP A 600 -33.27 32.18 -7.07
N ASP A 601 -32.10 31.93 -6.49
CA ASP A 601 -31.85 32.08 -5.05
C ASP A 601 -31.57 33.56 -4.71
N PRO A 602 -32.51 34.27 -4.04
CA PRO A 602 -32.37 35.69 -3.72
C PRO A 602 -31.32 35.95 -2.63
N THR A 603 -30.66 34.92 -2.07
CA THR A 603 -29.61 35.08 -1.06
C THR A 603 -28.23 35.43 -1.65
N LYS A 604 -28.21 36.59 -2.34
CA LYS A 604 -27.09 37.50 -2.62
C LYS A 604 -25.89 36.95 -3.46
N PRO A 605 -25.37 37.72 -4.43
CA PRO A 605 -24.11 37.40 -5.14
C PRO A 605 -22.81 37.69 -4.33
N GLY A 606 -22.89 38.42 -3.21
CA GLY A 606 -21.77 38.65 -2.28
C GLY A 606 -21.15 37.39 -1.63
N PRO A 607 -21.93 36.35 -1.25
CA PRO A 607 -21.39 35.10 -0.72
C PRO A 607 -20.62 34.22 -1.72
N LEU A 608 -20.89 34.24 -3.04
CA LEU A 608 -20.24 33.28 -3.95
C LEU A 608 -18.70 33.41 -3.98
N VAL A 609 -18.19 34.64 -4.09
CA VAL A 609 -16.73 34.90 -4.08
C VAL A 609 -16.11 34.52 -2.73
N GLN A 610 -16.81 34.82 -1.63
CA GLN A 610 -16.34 34.50 -0.28
C GLN A 610 -16.35 32.98 -0.03
N THR A 611 -17.35 32.26 -0.54
CA THR A 611 -17.44 30.79 -0.47
C THR A 611 -16.35 30.14 -1.32
N ILE A 612 -16.06 30.68 -2.51
CA ILE A 612 -14.93 30.21 -3.33
C ILE A 612 -13.60 30.38 -2.56
N GLN A 613 -13.38 31.53 -1.92
CA GLN A 613 -12.19 31.76 -1.09
C GLN A 613 -12.09 30.80 0.09
N ASP A 614 -13.21 30.56 0.79
CA ASP A 614 -13.24 29.65 1.94
C ASP A 614 -12.93 28.21 1.53
N ILE A 615 -13.55 27.73 0.45
CA ILE A 615 -13.31 26.39 -0.09
C ILE A 615 -11.86 26.21 -0.54
N ASP A 616 -11.30 27.23 -1.19
CA ASP A 616 -9.93 27.22 -1.70
C ASP A 616 -8.88 27.16 -0.57
N THR A 617 -9.16 27.80 0.56
CA THR A 617 -8.28 27.85 1.73
C THR A 617 -8.51 26.71 2.73
N HIS A 618 -9.72 26.14 2.74
CA HIS A 618 -10.13 25.03 3.60
C HIS A 618 -10.70 23.86 2.76
N PRO A 619 -9.88 23.18 1.93
CA PRO A 619 -10.33 21.99 1.22
C PRO A 619 -10.64 20.87 2.23
N LEU A 620 -11.67 20.07 1.93
CA LEU A 620 -11.97 18.88 2.73
C LEU A 620 -10.79 17.92 2.62
N ALA A 621 -10.39 17.32 3.75
CA ALA A 621 -9.29 16.37 3.74
C ALA A 621 -9.63 15.17 2.85
N VAL A 622 -8.67 14.69 2.07
CA VAL A 622 -8.73 13.37 1.45
C VAL A 622 -8.76 12.37 2.61
N SER A 623 -9.93 11.87 2.97
CA SER A 623 -10.11 11.12 4.22
C SER A 623 -9.34 9.80 4.15
N ALA A 624 -8.33 9.64 5.01
CA ALA A 624 -7.51 8.42 5.09
C ALA A 624 -8.21 7.27 5.85
N VAL A 625 -9.43 7.46 6.35
CA VAL A 625 -10.15 6.47 7.17
C VAL A 625 -11.62 6.44 6.75
N GLY A 626 -11.95 5.44 5.92
CA GLY A 626 -13.33 5.11 5.52
C GLY A 626 -13.87 6.00 4.40
N GLY A 627 -13.87 5.47 3.18
CA GLY A 627 -14.44 6.11 1.99
C GLY A 627 -13.42 6.93 1.20
N HIS A 628 -12.92 6.32 0.12
CA HIS A 628 -12.28 6.98 -1.03
C HIS A 628 -10.98 7.76 -0.76
N ALA A 629 -9.92 7.03 -0.39
CA ALA A 629 -8.58 7.49 -0.75
C ALA A 629 -8.23 6.93 -2.13
N HIS A 630 -8.37 7.75 -3.18
CA HIS A 630 -7.73 7.50 -4.48
C HIS A 630 -6.23 7.76 -4.33
N HIS A 631 -5.50 6.77 -3.82
CA HIS A 631 -4.05 6.72 -3.93
C HIS A 631 -3.71 5.90 -5.18
N ARG A 632 -3.33 6.59 -6.26
CA ARG A 632 -2.49 6.01 -7.32
C ARG A 632 -1.03 6.32 -7.03
#